data_AF-A0A6N2LDS5-F1
#
_entry.id   AF-A0A6N2LDS5-F1
#
_cell.length_a   1.000
_cell.length_b   1.000
_cell.length_c   1.000
_cell.angle_alpha   90.00
_cell.angle_beta   90.00
_cell.angle_gamma   90.00
#
_symmetry.space_group_name_H-M   'P 1'
#
loop_
_entity.id
_entity.type
_entity.pdbx_description
1 polymer ?
#
loop_
_entity_poly.entity_id
_entity_poly.type
_entity_poly.pdbx_seq_one_letter_code
_entity_poly.pdbx_strand_id
1 'polypeptide(L)'
;MPGHLSSIINCLKESTFCQPRVHGVWPVLVNILLPDIVVQAEDVVSASNSLKKHKKSRKSSSSEEEITRSIQSFCEVIIEGSLLLSSHDRKHLAFDILLLLLPRLPASFIPYVLSHKIVQCMVDILSTKDSWLYKVAQHFLKELSDWVGNDDVRRVAVIVVLQKHSNARFDGITKTKTVKALVTEFKTEVGCMLFIQNLMSMFVDEGNASEEPSDQSQTTDDNSEMGSVEDKDSNDFLKTWVVESLPSILKHLKLEPEAKFRVQKEILKFLAVQGLFSASLGSEVTSFELQEKFKWPKAATSSAICRLCIEQIQSLLANAQKIEGLHSLSSGLEHGDLGSYFMRFLSTLRNIPSVSLFRSLSDDDEKAFEKLQEMEIRLSREEKNCVISVEANKLHAMRFLLIQLLLQVLLRPGEFSEAASELVICCKKAFAASDLLDSSREEGLDDDADPKLMDVLVDTFLSLLPQSSAPLRSAIEQVFKYFCNDVTNDGLLRMLRVIKKDLKPPRHREEGRDDDDDDDEDFLGIEGEGEGEGDGEGEEEMDEAETGETGEDEEQTDDSEAVAEVEEAGKELSDDSDGGMDDDAMFRMDAYLAQIFKDRKNQAGGETAQSQLVLFKLPEPEVLMVYLNLARAFVNPQTAEISEQFGQRIWGILQKKILKAKDFPRGGAVQLPTLESLLEKNLKLASKPLKRKKSAGNLSKKKQSAMWKRHKMIVSLAQDSTFWILKIIGARNFSECELQGVIDIFKGELERYFESKTSQIKSDFLTEIYRRKPWIGHHLFGFLLEKCSSAKLEFRRVEALDLVIEILKSMVSSGNDESNRSASKKTLKNHLQKLSHLVKELATNMPEKSSRRAEVRKFCGKVFRYVSTYDLTKSFVKYLTPEAEAACESQLGELYLNFKKVER
;
A
#
# COMPACT_ATOMS: atom_id res chain seq x y z
N MET A 1 11.47 40.18 44.84
CA MET A 1 11.90 40.43 43.44
C MET A 1 10.86 41.17 42.59
N PRO A 2 9.56 40.81 42.54
CA PRO A 2 8.61 41.37 41.56
C PRO A 2 8.50 42.91 41.56
N GLY A 3 8.43 43.55 42.74
CA GLY A 3 8.31 45.01 42.85
C GLY A 3 9.56 45.82 42.49
N HIS A 4 10.73 45.19 42.39
CA HIS A 4 12.00 45.88 42.08
C HIS A 4 12.39 45.76 40.60
N LEU A 5 11.82 44.82 39.85
CA LEU A 5 12.12 44.63 38.42
C LEU A 5 11.81 45.91 37.63
N SER A 6 10.65 46.53 37.86
CA SER A 6 10.24 47.76 37.18
C SER A 6 11.21 48.94 37.40
N SER A 7 11.86 49.01 38.57
CA SER A 7 12.86 50.06 38.85
C SER A 7 14.19 49.88 38.13
N ILE A 8 14.51 48.67 37.67
CA ILE A 8 15.81 48.37 37.02
C ILE A 8 15.70 48.13 35.51
N ILE A 9 14.48 48.10 34.93
CA ILE A 9 14.22 47.88 33.49
C ILE A 9 15.11 48.75 32.61
N ASN A 10 15.15 50.06 32.87
CA ASN A 10 15.92 50.98 32.02
C ASN A 10 17.41 50.65 32.04
N CYS A 11 17.97 50.28 33.20
CA CYS A 11 19.37 49.86 33.31
C CYS A 11 19.63 48.53 32.57
N LEU A 12 18.68 47.59 32.63
CA LEU A 12 18.80 46.32 31.93
C LEU A 12 18.69 46.48 30.41
N LYS A 13 17.88 47.42 29.91
CA LYS A 13 17.81 47.74 28.48
C LYS A 13 19.15 48.25 27.92
N GLU A 14 19.90 49.03 28.70
CA GLU A 14 21.23 49.53 28.30
C GLU A 14 22.27 48.41 28.12
N SER A 15 22.05 47.23 28.72
CA SER A 15 22.95 46.09 28.51
C SER A 15 23.01 45.58 27.06
N THR A 16 22.08 46.02 26.21
CA THR A 16 22.09 45.75 24.76
C THR A 16 23.37 46.27 24.09
N PHE A 17 23.99 47.34 24.60
CA PHE A 17 25.25 47.88 24.09
C PHE A 17 26.44 46.92 24.22
N CYS A 18 26.29 45.82 24.96
CA CYS A 18 27.34 44.81 25.11
C CYS A 18 27.34 43.75 23.99
N GLN A 19 26.36 43.78 23.07
CA GLN A 19 26.30 42.84 21.96
C GLN A 19 27.59 42.86 21.12
N PRO A 20 28.05 41.69 20.64
CA PRO A 20 27.37 40.39 20.62
C PRO A 20 27.44 39.60 21.95
N ARG A 21 28.04 40.14 23.01
CA ARG A 21 28.15 39.46 24.31
C ARG A 21 27.01 39.84 25.25
N VAL A 22 26.51 38.87 26.00
CA VAL A 22 25.55 39.14 27.08
C VAL A 22 26.28 39.80 28.25
N HIS A 23 25.79 40.95 28.71
CA HIS A 23 26.36 41.65 29.88
C HIS A 23 26.33 40.76 31.13
N GLY A 24 27.38 40.81 31.97
CA GLY A 24 27.56 39.95 33.14
C GLY A 24 26.47 40.07 34.22
N VAL A 25 25.58 41.06 34.14
CA VAL A 25 24.41 41.19 35.02
C VAL A 25 23.41 40.06 34.81
N TRP A 26 23.27 39.53 33.59
CA TRP A 26 22.25 38.55 33.26
C TRP A 26 22.50 37.19 33.90
N PRO A 27 23.71 36.60 33.85
CA PRO A 27 24.01 35.39 34.61
C PRO A 27 23.75 35.53 36.13
N VAL A 28 24.06 36.70 36.70
CA VAL A 28 23.80 36.98 38.13
C VAL A 28 22.30 37.02 38.41
N LEU A 29 21.49 37.66 37.56
CA LEU A 29 20.04 37.68 37.70
C LEU A 29 19.44 36.29 37.54
N VAL A 30 19.91 35.49 36.59
CA VAL A 30 19.49 34.08 36.42
C VAL A 30 19.79 33.29 37.69
N ASN A 31 20.95 33.49 38.33
CA ASN A 31 21.28 32.82 39.60
C ASN A 31 20.37 33.24 40.76
N ILE A 32 19.83 34.45 40.75
CA ILE A 32 18.89 34.93 41.76
C ILE A 32 17.48 34.38 41.49
N LEU A 33 17.08 34.27 40.22
CA LEU A 33 15.77 33.74 39.80
C LEU A 33 15.67 32.22 39.99
N LEU A 34 16.78 31.53 39.73
CA LEU A 34 16.95 30.10 39.88
C LEU A 34 18.16 29.83 40.79
N PRO A 35 18.00 29.94 42.13
CA PRO A 35 19.04 29.52 43.07
C PRO A 35 19.37 28.05 42.83
N ASP A 36 20.63 27.62 43.00
CA ASP A 36 21.03 26.22 42.76
C ASP A 36 20.10 25.24 43.47
N ILE A 37 19.20 24.61 42.70
CA ILE A 37 18.39 23.48 43.11
C ILE A 37 19.30 22.26 43.07
N VAL A 38 20.31 22.21 43.94
CA VAL A 38 21.14 21.04 44.16
C VAL A 38 21.03 20.69 45.64
N VAL A 39 20.78 19.41 45.89
CA VAL A 39 20.56 18.74 47.20
C VAL A 39 19.11 18.77 47.73
N GLN A 40 18.19 18.04 47.07
CA GLN A 40 17.18 17.16 47.71
C GLN A 40 16.60 16.10 46.75
N ALA A 41 17.40 15.57 45.81
CA ALA A 41 16.94 14.52 44.88
C ALA A 41 17.79 13.23 44.89
N GLU A 42 18.79 13.11 45.77
CA GLU A 42 19.66 11.92 45.83
C GLU A 42 19.28 10.88 46.92
N ASP A 43 18.19 11.07 47.67
CA ASP A 43 17.80 10.12 48.75
C ASP A 43 16.39 9.50 48.59
N VAL A 44 15.93 9.26 47.35
CA VAL A 44 14.68 8.48 47.11
C VAL A 44 14.88 7.31 46.13
N VAL A 45 16.11 6.81 45.97
CA VAL A 45 16.39 5.55 45.24
C VAL A 45 16.07 4.30 46.09
N SER A 46 15.19 4.40 47.09
CA SER A 46 14.78 3.24 47.91
C SER A 46 13.36 3.38 48.46
N ALA A 47 12.34 3.28 47.61
CA ALA A 47 10.99 2.85 48.04
C ALA A 47 10.07 2.54 46.85
N SER A 48 10.35 1.46 46.13
CA SER A 48 9.30 0.75 45.39
C SER A 48 8.44 -0.09 46.36
N ASN A 49 7.11 -0.05 46.15
CA ASN A 49 6.04 -0.88 46.72
C ASN A 49 5.37 -0.40 48.02
N SER A 50 4.22 0.26 47.90
CA SER A 50 2.93 -0.28 48.38
C SER A 50 1.77 0.73 48.25
N LEU A 51 0.68 0.25 47.67
CA LEU A 51 -0.66 0.84 47.79
C LEU A 51 -1.07 0.88 49.28
N LYS A 52 -1.41 2.06 49.81
CA LYS A 52 -2.51 2.27 50.78
C LYS A 52 -2.74 3.76 51.13
N LYS A 53 -4.03 4.04 51.35
CA LYS A 53 -4.68 5.34 51.62
C LYS A 53 -4.08 6.19 52.76
N HIS A 54 -4.19 7.51 52.54
CA HIS A 54 -4.23 8.65 53.48
C HIS A 54 -3.00 8.94 54.37
N LYS A 55 -2.40 10.15 54.22
CA LYS A 55 -2.57 11.31 55.14
C LYS A 55 -1.79 12.54 54.63
N LYS A 56 -2.46 13.70 54.56
CA LYS A 56 -1.91 15.05 54.31
C LYS A 56 -0.54 15.27 54.99
N SER A 57 0.50 15.62 54.21
CA SER A 57 1.62 16.43 54.71
C SER A 57 1.70 17.71 53.87
N ARG A 58 1.59 18.84 54.57
CA ARG A 58 1.49 20.20 54.07
C ARG A 58 2.73 20.91 54.62
N LYS A 59 3.81 21.06 53.83
CA LYS A 59 4.97 21.91 54.19
C LYS A 59 6.07 22.14 53.11
N SER A 60 5.79 22.01 51.81
CA SER A 60 6.74 22.38 50.73
C SER A 60 6.25 23.48 49.77
N SER A 61 5.00 23.95 49.86
CA SER A 61 4.38 24.75 48.77
C SER A 61 4.75 26.24 48.71
N SER A 62 5.28 26.86 49.78
CA SER A 62 5.42 28.33 49.83
C SER A 62 6.60 28.88 49.02
N SER A 63 7.72 28.17 48.94
CA SER A 63 8.94 28.64 48.26
C SER A 63 8.90 28.39 46.76
N GLU A 64 8.33 27.26 46.34
CA GLU A 64 8.16 26.93 44.92
C GLU A 64 7.17 27.89 44.25
N GLU A 65 6.04 28.19 44.89
CA GLU A 65 5.07 29.20 44.41
C GLU A 65 5.68 30.61 44.29
N GLU A 66 6.66 30.95 45.14
CA GLU A 66 7.36 32.24 45.09
C GLU A 66 8.39 32.29 43.97
N ILE A 67 9.08 31.18 43.67
CA ILE A 67 9.97 31.04 42.52
C ILE A 67 9.15 31.11 41.22
N THR A 68 8.02 30.37 41.14
CA THR A 68 7.10 30.43 39.99
C THR A 68 6.65 31.85 39.72
N ARG A 69 6.16 32.56 40.75
CA ARG A 69 5.76 33.97 40.63
C ARG A 69 6.92 34.86 40.19
N SER A 70 8.13 34.62 40.68
CA SER A 70 9.30 35.42 40.33
C SER A 70 9.73 35.24 38.88
N ILE A 71 9.73 34.00 38.37
CA ILE A 71 10.03 33.69 36.96
C ILE A 71 8.94 34.25 36.04
N GLN A 72 7.67 34.03 36.40
CA GLN A 72 6.54 34.58 35.65
C GLN A 72 6.64 36.11 35.56
N SER A 73 6.83 36.80 36.70
CA SER A 73 7.00 38.26 36.70
C SER A 73 8.25 38.70 35.93
N PHE A 74 9.34 37.93 35.95
CA PHE A 74 10.53 38.25 35.16
C PHE A 74 10.26 38.17 33.65
N CYS A 75 9.62 37.09 33.19
CA CYS A 75 9.25 36.92 31.79
C CYS A 75 8.27 38.02 31.33
N GLU A 76 7.20 38.28 32.09
CA GLU A 76 6.19 39.30 31.75
C GLU A 76 6.77 40.72 31.74
N VAL A 77 7.56 41.10 32.75
CA VAL A 77 8.02 42.49 32.92
C VAL A 77 9.28 42.80 32.11
N ILE A 78 10.26 41.90 32.12
CA ILE A 78 11.58 42.15 31.51
C ILE A 78 11.61 41.68 30.06
N ILE A 79 11.25 40.42 29.80
CA ILE A 79 11.33 39.86 28.45
C ILE A 79 10.22 40.43 27.58
N GLU A 80 8.96 40.23 27.95
CA GLU A 80 7.81 40.61 27.15
C GLU A 80 7.56 42.12 27.16
N GLY A 81 7.39 42.73 28.33
CA GLY A 81 7.03 44.15 28.47
C GLY A 81 8.15 45.13 28.12
N SER A 82 9.40 44.66 27.97
CA SER A 82 10.56 45.54 27.83
C SER A 82 11.46 45.21 26.64
N LEU A 83 11.92 43.95 26.50
CA LEU A 83 12.89 43.59 25.45
C LEU A 83 12.21 43.27 24.12
N LEU A 84 11.12 42.49 24.12
CA LEU A 84 10.43 42.06 22.90
C LEU A 84 9.75 43.20 22.14
N LEU A 85 9.22 44.20 22.84
CA LEU A 85 8.53 45.37 22.24
C LEU A 85 9.50 46.44 21.72
N SER A 86 10.80 46.16 21.65
CA SER A 86 11.83 47.17 21.36
C SER A 86 12.59 46.88 20.06
N SER A 87 13.87 47.26 19.97
CA SER A 87 14.70 47.08 18.78
C SER A 87 15.03 45.61 18.48
N HIS A 88 15.49 45.34 17.25
CA HIS A 88 15.98 44.00 16.88
C HIS A 88 17.10 43.51 17.80
N ASP A 89 18.04 44.39 18.16
CA ASP A 89 19.11 44.06 19.11
C ASP A 89 18.57 43.61 20.47
N ARG A 90 17.50 44.24 20.97
CA ARG A 90 16.85 43.86 22.24
C ARG A 90 16.09 42.54 22.13
N LYS A 91 15.48 42.25 20.98
CA LYS A 91 14.89 40.93 20.69
C LYS A 91 15.97 39.85 20.65
N HIS A 92 17.12 40.12 20.03
CA HIS A 92 18.27 39.22 20.07
C HIS A 92 18.73 38.98 21.52
N LEU A 93 18.89 40.04 22.31
CA LEU A 93 19.25 39.92 23.73
C LEU A 93 18.22 39.11 24.51
N ALA A 94 16.92 39.24 24.21
CA ALA A 94 15.89 38.41 24.82
C ALA A 94 16.13 36.91 24.56
N PHE A 95 16.42 36.52 23.31
CA PHE A 95 16.77 35.13 22.97
C PHE A 95 18.04 34.66 23.71
N ASP A 96 19.07 35.50 23.79
CA ASP A 96 20.29 35.15 24.53
C ASP A 96 20.02 34.91 26.03
N ILE A 97 19.14 35.73 26.65
CA ILE A 97 18.74 35.56 28.05
C ILE A 97 17.93 34.26 28.22
N LEU A 98 17.04 33.95 27.27
CA LEU A 98 16.30 32.68 27.29
C LEU A 98 17.25 31.49 27.18
N LEU A 99 18.30 31.56 26.34
CA LEU A 99 19.35 30.53 26.27
C LEU A 99 20.12 30.39 27.59
N LEU A 100 20.37 31.49 28.31
CA LEU A 100 20.97 31.43 29.65
C LEU A 100 20.08 30.77 30.69
N LEU A 101 18.75 30.83 30.52
CA LEU A 101 17.79 30.19 31.42
C LEU A 101 17.68 28.68 31.20
N LEU A 102 17.77 28.20 29.96
CA LEU A 102 17.51 26.79 29.61
C LEU A 102 18.25 25.78 30.50
N PRO A 103 19.59 25.84 30.70
CA PRO A 103 20.33 24.80 31.42
C PRO A 103 19.85 24.56 32.86
N ARG A 104 19.18 25.55 33.47
CA ARG A 104 18.75 25.52 34.87
C ARG A 104 17.22 25.52 35.02
N LEU A 105 16.48 25.39 33.92
CA LEU A 105 15.02 25.52 33.90
C LEU A 105 14.30 24.19 34.19
N PRO A 106 13.53 24.06 35.29
CA PRO A 106 12.55 23.00 35.45
C PRO A 106 11.49 22.96 34.35
N ALA A 107 11.04 21.76 33.98
CA ALA A 107 10.02 21.60 32.94
C ALA A 107 8.69 22.30 33.26
N SER A 108 8.35 22.44 34.55
CA SER A 108 7.16 23.17 35.02
C SER A 108 7.19 24.66 34.68
N PHE A 109 8.36 25.25 34.41
CA PHE A 109 8.49 26.66 34.07
C PHE A 109 8.46 26.97 32.57
N ILE A 110 8.52 25.94 31.72
CA ILE A 110 8.50 26.10 30.26
C ILE A 110 7.29 26.94 29.77
N PRO A 111 6.06 26.78 30.28
CA PRO A 111 4.93 27.60 29.83
C PRO A 111 5.06 29.10 30.12
N TYR A 112 5.86 29.49 31.12
CA TYR A 112 6.11 30.90 31.44
C TYR A 112 7.28 31.46 30.62
N VAL A 113 8.31 30.64 30.37
CA VAL A 113 9.51 31.04 29.60
C VAL A 113 9.24 31.03 28.09
N LEU A 114 8.41 30.12 27.59
CA LEU A 114 7.93 30.10 26.20
C LEU A 114 6.50 30.64 26.14
N SER A 115 6.28 31.85 26.66
CA SER A 115 4.96 32.47 26.69
C SER A 115 4.40 32.76 25.30
N HIS A 116 3.11 33.10 25.25
CA HIS A 116 2.42 33.48 24.00
C HIS A 116 3.19 34.55 23.21
N LYS A 117 3.67 35.61 23.88
CA LYS A 117 4.39 36.72 23.22
C LYS A 117 5.75 36.29 22.66
N ILE A 118 6.44 35.38 23.36
CA ILE A 118 7.72 34.83 22.89
C ILE A 118 7.50 33.92 21.69
N VAL A 119 6.53 33.00 21.77
CA VAL A 119 6.21 32.08 20.67
C VAL A 119 5.73 32.86 19.44
N GLN A 120 4.87 33.87 19.60
CA GLN A 120 4.43 34.72 18.49
C GLN A 120 5.60 35.48 17.86
N CYS A 121 6.47 36.08 18.68
CA CYS A 121 7.68 36.75 18.18
C CYS A 121 8.58 35.78 17.37
N MET A 122 8.76 34.55 17.85
CA MET A 122 9.48 33.50 17.13
C MET A 122 8.81 33.16 15.81
N VAL A 123 7.48 33.00 15.80
CA VAL A 123 6.69 32.71 14.60
C VAL A 123 6.83 33.82 13.57
N ASP A 124 6.71 35.08 13.97
CA ASP A 124 6.85 36.25 13.10
C ASP A 124 8.26 36.31 12.48
N ILE A 125 9.31 36.12 13.29
CA ILE A 125 10.70 36.13 12.82
C ILE A 125 10.96 34.97 11.84
N LEU A 126 10.55 33.75 12.18
CA LEU A 126 10.84 32.55 11.39
C LEU A 126 9.98 32.44 10.12
N SER A 127 8.82 33.10 10.07
CA SER A 127 8.00 33.16 8.86
C SER A 127 8.67 33.97 7.73
N THR A 128 9.60 34.88 8.08
CA THR A 128 10.25 35.83 7.18
C THR A 128 11.74 35.53 7.07
N LYS A 129 12.16 34.81 6.02
CA LYS A 129 13.56 34.36 5.84
C LYS A 129 14.57 35.51 5.76
N ASP A 130 14.16 36.67 5.25
CA ASP A 130 15.01 37.85 5.10
C ASP A 130 15.13 38.67 6.39
N SER A 131 14.45 38.25 7.46
CA SER A 131 14.56 38.89 8.77
C SER A 131 15.99 38.78 9.31
N TRP A 132 16.55 39.89 9.77
CA TRP A 132 17.87 39.93 10.40
C TRP A 132 17.98 38.98 11.62
N LEU A 133 16.86 38.75 12.32
CA LEU A 133 16.79 37.86 13.47
C LEU A 133 16.54 36.39 13.11
N TYR A 134 16.37 36.07 11.83
CA TYR A 134 16.04 34.72 11.38
C TYR A 134 17.05 33.67 11.88
N LYS A 135 18.35 33.94 11.71
CA LYS A 135 19.43 33.05 12.19
C LYS A 135 19.45 32.93 13.72
N VAL A 136 19.05 33.98 14.44
CA VAL A 136 18.99 34.00 15.90
C VAL A 136 17.86 33.09 16.39
N ALA A 137 16.67 33.22 15.82
CA ALA A 137 15.53 32.38 16.16
C ALA A 137 15.76 30.91 15.75
N GLN A 138 16.43 30.66 14.61
CA GLN A 138 16.84 29.30 14.22
C GLN A 138 17.84 28.69 15.21
N HIS A 139 18.85 29.46 15.62
CA HIS A 139 19.80 29.04 16.63
C HIS A 139 19.09 28.74 17.96
N PHE A 140 18.19 29.62 18.40
CA PHE A 140 17.40 29.40 19.61
C PHE A 140 16.58 28.10 19.54
N LEU A 141 15.91 27.83 18.42
CA LEU A 141 15.16 26.59 18.23
C LEU A 141 16.04 25.36 18.28
N LYS A 142 17.24 25.42 17.68
CA LYS A 142 18.20 24.32 17.72
C LYS A 142 18.64 24.04 19.15
N GLU A 143 19.08 25.06 19.89
CA GLU A 143 19.50 24.91 21.28
C GLU A 143 18.35 24.44 22.19
N LEU A 144 17.12 24.90 21.93
CA LEU A 144 15.93 24.42 22.64
C LEU A 144 15.69 22.91 22.40
N SER A 145 15.81 22.45 21.14
CA SER A 145 15.71 21.04 20.79
C SER A 145 16.82 20.20 21.42
N ASP A 146 18.07 20.67 21.37
CA ASP A 146 19.23 19.99 21.96
C ASP A 146 19.09 19.91 23.49
N TRP A 147 18.57 20.96 24.14
CA TRP A 147 18.31 21.01 25.58
C TRP A 147 17.18 20.06 26.04
N VAL A 148 16.15 19.87 25.21
CA VAL A 148 15.09 18.87 25.48
C VAL A 148 15.70 17.47 25.54
N GLY A 149 16.57 17.14 24.57
CA GLY A 149 17.27 15.86 24.51
C GLY A 149 16.36 14.65 24.74
N ASN A 150 16.73 13.79 25.70
CA ASN A 150 15.98 12.58 26.05
C ASN A 150 14.92 12.77 27.17
N ASP A 151 14.65 14.00 27.64
CA ASP A 151 13.70 14.26 28.71
C ASP A 151 12.26 14.36 28.17
N ASP A 152 11.46 13.30 28.38
CA ASP A 152 10.07 13.22 27.93
C ASP A 152 9.18 14.33 28.54
N VAL A 153 9.46 14.80 29.75
CA VAL A 153 8.67 15.84 30.43
C VAL A 153 8.92 17.20 29.77
N ARG A 154 10.19 17.55 29.52
CA ARG A 154 10.55 18.76 28.77
C ARG A 154 10.01 18.70 27.36
N ARG A 155 10.13 17.54 26.70
CA ARG A 155 9.66 17.35 25.33
C ARG A 155 8.17 17.63 25.18
N VAL A 156 7.36 17.03 26.05
CA VAL A 156 5.91 17.26 26.06
C VAL A 156 5.59 18.73 26.34
N ALA A 157 6.22 19.34 27.34
CA ALA A 157 5.98 20.74 27.67
C ALA A 157 6.31 21.70 26.52
N VAL A 158 7.44 21.52 25.83
CA VAL A 158 7.81 22.33 24.65
C VAL A 158 6.82 22.14 23.51
N ILE A 159 6.47 20.90 23.16
CA ILE A 159 5.49 20.63 22.09
C ILE A 159 4.15 21.30 22.38
N VAL A 160 3.62 21.11 23.59
CA VAL A 160 2.31 21.64 23.99
C VAL A 160 2.31 23.16 23.95
N VAL A 161 3.35 23.81 24.46
CA VAL A 161 3.44 25.27 24.51
C VAL A 161 3.57 25.88 23.11
N LEU A 162 4.42 25.33 22.26
CA LEU A 162 4.56 25.79 20.87
C LEU A 162 3.25 25.64 20.10
N GLN A 163 2.55 24.52 20.25
CA GLN A 163 1.30 24.30 19.52
C GLN A 163 0.11 25.08 20.10
N LYS A 164 0.03 25.21 21.42
CA LYS A 164 -1.01 26.02 22.06
C LYS A 164 -0.92 27.48 21.66
N HIS A 165 0.28 28.06 21.63
CA HIS A 165 0.47 29.48 21.31
C HIS A 165 0.52 29.80 19.81
N SER A 166 0.66 28.80 18.94
CA SER A 166 0.61 28.97 17.47
C SER A 166 -0.68 28.45 16.84
N ASN A 167 -1.66 28.07 17.68
CA ASN A 167 -2.90 27.44 17.25
C ASN A 167 -2.66 26.23 16.32
N ALA A 168 -1.80 25.31 16.77
CA ALA A 168 -1.35 24.12 16.06
C ALA A 168 -0.60 24.32 14.73
N ARG A 169 -0.22 25.56 14.40
CA ARG A 169 0.38 25.90 13.10
C ARG A 169 1.85 26.30 13.19
N PHE A 170 2.54 25.99 14.29
CA PHE A 170 3.94 26.39 14.49
C PHE A 170 4.82 26.06 13.28
N ASP A 171 5.01 24.76 13.00
CA ASP A 171 5.85 24.29 11.88
C ASP A 171 5.33 24.76 10.51
N GLY A 172 4.01 24.95 10.38
CA GLY A 172 3.38 25.42 9.13
C GLY A 172 3.70 26.88 8.81
N ILE A 173 3.65 27.76 9.81
CA ILE A 173 3.91 29.20 9.64
C ILE A 173 5.42 29.47 9.58
N THR A 174 6.20 28.84 10.46
CA THR A 174 7.66 29.00 10.51
C THR A 174 8.39 28.27 9.39
N LYS A 175 7.70 27.36 8.69
CA LYS A 175 8.27 26.43 7.70
C LYS A 175 9.40 25.57 8.30
N THR A 176 9.32 25.27 9.60
CA THR A 176 10.25 24.38 10.33
C THR A 176 9.70 22.96 10.43
N LYS A 177 10.48 22.05 11.04
CA LYS A 177 10.07 20.69 11.39
C LYS A 177 10.29 20.39 12.88
N THR A 178 10.30 21.42 13.72
CA THR A 178 10.68 21.34 15.13
C THR A 178 9.70 20.50 15.91
N VAL A 179 8.40 20.81 15.83
CA VAL A 179 7.39 20.05 16.57
C VAL A 179 7.31 18.62 16.03
N LYS A 180 7.35 18.47 14.70
CA LYS A 180 7.35 17.15 14.07
C LYS A 180 8.52 16.27 14.53
N ALA A 181 9.74 16.81 14.59
CA ALA A 181 10.93 16.08 15.06
C ALA A 181 10.76 15.63 16.52
N LEU A 182 10.35 16.54 17.41
CA LEU A 182 10.12 16.23 18.82
C LEU A 182 9.04 15.14 19.00
N VAL A 183 7.94 15.19 18.25
CA VAL A 183 6.89 14.15 18.32
C VAL A 183 7.42 12.77 17.90
N THR A 184 8.35 12.70 16.95
CA THR A 184 8.92 11.41 16.49
C THR A 184 9.95 10.80 17.43
N GLU A 185 10.43 11.55 18.43
CA GLU A 185 11.50 11.10 19.34
C GLU A 185 11.01 10.38 20.60
N PHE A 186 9.70 10.23 20.79
CA PHE A 186 9.18 9.42 21.89
C PHE A 186 9.54 7.94 21.70
N LYS A 187 10.25 7.38 22.69
CA LYS A 187 10.73 5.99 22.66
C LYS A 187 10.08 5.10 23.72
N THR A 188 9.53 5.70 24.79
CA THR A 188 9.04 4.98 25.97
C THR A 188 7.52 5.02 26.05
N GLU A 189 6.91 3.99 26.67
CA GLU A 189 5.48 3.96 26.97
C GLU A 189 5.09 5.16 27.87
N VAL A 190 5.89 5.44 28.90
CA VAL A 190 5.64 6.52 29.87
C VAL A 190 5.61 7.88 29.18
N GLY A 191 6.59 8.17 28.31
CA GLY A 191 6.64 9.41 27.54
C GLY A 191 5.45 9.57 26.59
N CYS A 192 5.04 8.50 25.92
CA CYS A 192 3.86 8.52 25.06
C CYS A 192 2.58 8.78 25.84
N MET A 193 2.39 8.11 26.97
CA MET A 193 1.23 8.31 27.82
C MET A 193 1.18 9.73 28.38
N LEU A 194 2.33 10.28 28.78
CA LEU A 194 2.42 11.69 29.22
C LEU A 194 2.03 12.66 28.10
N PHE A 195 2.53 12.43 26.88
CA PHE A 195 2.18 13.25 25.72
C PHE A 195 0.68 13.17 25.41
N ILE A 196 0.14 11.96 25.34
CA ILE A 196 -1.28 11.70 25.09
C ILE A 196 -2.15 12.40 26.14
N GLN A 197 -1.83 12.27 27.42
CA GLN A 197 -2.59 12.93 28.50
C GLN A 197 -2.56 14.46 28.38
N ASN A 198 -1.42 15.04 28.00
CA ASN A 198 -1.32 16.48 27.78
C ASN A 198 -2.12 16.93 26.55
N LEU A 199 -2.11 16.17 25.45
CA LEU A 199 -2.96 16.43 24.28
C LEU A 199 -4.45 16.37 24.63
N MET A 200 -4.86 15.37 25.41
CA MET A 200 -6.24 15.25 25.89
C MET A 200 -6.63 16.45 26.78
N SER A 201 -5.74 16.86 27.69
CA SER A 201 -5.95 18.06 28.51
C SER A 201 -6.08 19.29 27.62
N MET A 202 -5.20 19.47 26.63
CA MET A 202 -5.23 20.60 25.71
C MET A 202 -6.51 20.66 24.85
N PHE A 203 -7.11 19.51 24.53
CA PHE A 203 -8.39 19.45 23.81
C PHE A 203 -9.59 19.84 24.67
N VAL A 204 -9.58 19.44 25.95
CA VAL A 204 -10.69 19.67 26.90
C VAL A 204 -10.58 21.04 27.57
N ASP A 205 -9.36 21.45 27.91
CA ASP A 205 -9.06 22.73 28.52
C ASP A 205 -9.02 23.80 27.42
N GLU A 206 -10.20 24.37 27.16
CA GLU A 206 -10.31 25.68 26.52
C GLU A 206 -9.65 26.69 27.47
N GLY A 207 -8.35 26.86 27.31
CA GLY A 207 -7.59 27.85 28.06
C GLY A 207 -8.31 29.19 27.93
N ASN A 208 -8.43 29.91 29.04
CA ASN A 208 -8.77 31.32 29.06
C ASN A 208 -7.88 32.00 28.01
N ALA A 209 -8.40 32.24 26.80
CA ALA A 209 -7.93 33.35 26.02
C ALA A 209 -8.04 34.52 26.98
N SER A 210 -6.90 35.11 27.34
CA SER A 210 -6.94 36.32 28.14
C SER A 210 -7.90 37.25 27.43
N GLU A 211 -8.94 37.69 28.14
CA GLU A 211 -9.57 38.97 27.89
C GLU A 211 -8.47 40.04 28.02
N GLU A 212 -7.56 40.14 27.05
CA GLU A 212 -6.86 41.39 26.79
C GLU A 212 -7.85 42.21 25.96
N PRO A 213 -8.41 43.29 26.51
CA PRO A 213 -9.30 44.15 25.74
C PRO A 213 -8.47 44.74 24.59
N SER A 214 -8.86 44.43 23.37
CA SER A 214 -8.34 45.12 22.20
C SER A 214 -8.74 46.59 22.34
N ASP A 215 -7.76 47.43 22.68
CA ASP A 215 -7.87 48.89 22.61
C ASP A 215 -8.04 49.30 21.13
N GLN A 216 -9.25 49.17 20.62
CA GLN A 216 -9.69 49.87 19.43
C GLN A 216 -10.61 51.01 19.87
N SER A 217 -10.13 52.22 19.59
CA SER A 217 -10.81 53.49 19.76
C SER A 217 -12.30 53.42 19.42
N GLN A 218 -13.14 53.79 20.38
CA GLN A 218 -14.55 54.05 20.18
C GLN A 218 -14.74 55.18 19.17
N THR A 219 -15.22 54.83 17.98
CA THR A 219 -16.14 55.68 17.23
C THR A 219 -17.45 54.92 17.11
N THR A 220 -18.49 55.48 17.71
CA THR A 220 -19.85 54.94 17.75
C THR A 220 -20.43 54.87 16.35
N ASP A 221 -20.67 53.66 15.84
CA ASP A 221 -21.72 53.43 14.85
C ASP A 221 -22.48 52.17 15.26
N ASP A 222 -23.72 52.38 15.71
CA ASP A 222 -24.68 51.35 16.09
C ASP A 222 -25.20 50.66 14.83
N ASN A 223 -24.48 49.66 14.32
CA ASN A 223 -25.06 48.55 13.55
C ASN A 223 -24.00 47.48 13.24
N SER A 224 -23.91 46.44 14.07
CA SER A 224 -23.31 45.14 13.72
C SER A 224 -23.77 44.06 14.69
N GLU A 225 -24.91 43.43 14.37
CA GLU A 225 -25.21 42.07 14.81
C GLU A 225 -24.39 41.12 13.93
N MET A 226 -23.11 40.94 14.26
CA MET A 226 -22.28 39.87 13.72
C MET A 226 -21.38 39.34 14.83
N GLY A 227 -21.84 38.31 15.54
CA GLY A 227 -21.02 37.60 16.52
C GLY A 227 -19.79 36.97 15.87
N SER A 228 -18.66 37.00 16.58
CA SER A 228 -17.33 36.60 16.14
C SER A 228 -17.29 35.22 15.48
N VAL A 229 -17.03 35.21 14.17
CA VAL A 229 -16.78 33.99 13.37
C VAL A 229 -15.33 33.51 13.55
N GLU A 230 -14.39 34.42 13.81
CA GLU A 230 -12.94 34.14 13.86
C GLU A 230 -12.52 33.30 15.08
N ASP A 231 -13.20 33.43 16.22
CA ASP A 231 -12.85 32.68 17.44
C ASP A 231 -13.18 31.18 17.33
N LYS A 232 -14.24 30.82 16.60
CA LYS A 232 -14.66 29.42 16.41
C LYS A 232 -13.69 28.64 15.52
N ASP A 233 -13.23 29.26 14.43
CA ASP A 233 -12.30 28.62 13.51
C ASP A 233 -10.93 28.39 14.14
N SER A 234 -10.51 29.28 15.06
CA SER A 234 -9.23 29.15 15.75
C SER A 234 -9.15 27.86 16.59
N ASN A 235 -10.09 27.61 17.48
CA ASN A 235 -10.08 26.45 18.38
C ASN A 235 -10.20 25.11 17.63
N ASP A 236 -10.87 25.09 16.49
CA ASP A 236 -11.03 23.90 15.68
C ASP A 236 -9.70 23.43 15.07
N PHE A 237 -8.77 24.32 14.69
CA PHE A 237 -7.44 23.93 14.21
C PHE A 237 -6.62 23.18 15.27
N LEU A 238 -6.62 23.67 16.51
CA LEU A 238 -5.92 23.02 17.62
C LEU A 238 -6.51 21.63 17.90
N LYS A 239 -7.84 21.55 17.96
CA LYS A 239 -8.56 20.29 18.18
C LYS A 239 -8.32 19.29 17.05
N THR A 240 -8.32 19.73 15.79
CA THR A 240 -7.95 18.90 14.63
C THR A 240 -6.54 18.35 14.76
N TRP A 241 -5.56 19.20 15.08
CA TRP A 241 -4.18 18.74 15.23
C TRP A 241 -4.01 17.74 16.38
N VAL A 242 -4.70 17.92 17.51
CA VAL A 242 -4.69 16.94 18.61
C VAL A 242 -5.18 15.58 18.12
N VAL A 243 -6.33 15.54 17.45
CA VAL A 243 -6.95 14.31 16.96
C VAL A 243 -6.05 13.59 15.95
N GLU A 244 -5.37 14.32 15.06
CA GLU A 244 -4.41 13.75 14.10
C GLU A 244 -3.10 13.29 14.76
N SER A 245 -2.64 14.01 15.78
CA SER A 245 -1.38 13.74 16.47
C SER A 245 -1.45 12.47 17.32
N LEU A 246 -2.60 12.20 17.93
CA LEU A 246 -2.80 11.06 18.82
C LEU A 246 -2.43 9.71 18.16
N PRO A 247 -3.00 9.29 17.01
CA PRO A 247 -2.58 8.05 16.35
C PRO A 247 -1.19 8.12 15.70
N SER A 248 -0.70 9.32 15.37
CA SER A 248 0.58 9.49 14.66
C SER A 248 1.79 8.99 15.46
N ILE A 249 1.72 9.05 16.80
CA ILE A 249 2.78 8.56 17.68
C ILE A 249 3.07 7.07 17.43
N LEU A 250 2.03 6.28 17.12
CA LEU A 250 2.17 4.84 16.89
C LEU A 250 2.93 4.49 15.60
N LYS A 251 3.12 5.42 14.66
CA LYS A 251 3.80 5.16 13.38
C LYS A 251 5.32 4.99 13.55
N HIS A 252 5.91 5.66 14.54
CA HIS A 252 7.36 5.73 14.71
C HIS A 252 7.87 4.95 15.92
N LEU A 253 6.96 4.41 16.73
CA LEU A 253 7.31 3.70 17.96
C LEU A 253 7.53 2.20 17.77
N LYS A 254 8.71 1.75 18.23
CA LYS A 254 9.05 0.36 18.48
C LYS A 254 8.78 0.03 19.94
N LEU A 255 7.51 -0.19 20.29
CA LEU A 255 7.12 -0.69 21.62
C LEU A 255 6.88 -2.20 21.58
N GLU A 256 7.08 -2.83 22.74
CA GLU A 256 6.56 -4.18 22.99
C GLU A 256 5.04 -4.23 22.70
N PRO A 257 4.51 -5.34 22.17
CA PRO A 257 3.11 -5.44 21.75
C PRO A 257 2.10 -5.04 22.84
N GLU A 258 2.38 -5.41 24.08
CA GLU A 258 1.53 -5.12 25.24
C GLU A 258 1.56 -3.63 25.64
N ALA A 259 2.73 -2.99 25.59
CA ALA A 259 2.85 -1.54 25.80
C ALA A 259 2.14 -0.76 24.67
N LYS A 260 2.32 -1.21 23.43
CA LYS A 260 1.62 -0.65 22.26
C LYS A 260 0.11 -0.75 22.40
N PHE A 261 -0.39 -1.89 22.88
CA PHE A 261 -1.82 -2.11 23.11
C PHE A 261 -2.41 -1.18 24.17
N ARG A 262 -1.69 -0.90 25.26
CA ARG A 262 -2.10 0.09 26.27
C ARG A 262 -2.20 1.50 25.71
N VAL A 263 -1.21 1.91 24.91
CA VAL A 263 -1.23 3.22 24.22
C VAL A 263 -2.41 3.30 23.24
N GLN A 264 -2.66 2.23 22.47
CA GLN A 264 -3.81 2.16 21.55
C GLN A 264 -5.15 2.27 22.28
N LYS A 265 -5.31 1.60 23.42
CA LYS A 265 -6.53 1.71 24.26
C LYS A 265 -6.77 3.14 24.70
N GLU A 266 -5.74 3.83 25.17
CA GLU A 266 -5.87 5.20 25.67
C GLU A 266 -6.32 6.16 24.55
N ILE A 267 -5.68 6.07 23.37
CA ILE A 267 -6.07 6.84 22.19
C ILE A 267 -7.51 6.51 21.77
N LEU A 268 -7.84 5.22 21.67
CA LEU A 268 -9.16 4.74 21.26
C LEU A 268 -10.27 5.26 22.19
N LYS A 269 -10.08 5.17 23.51
CA LYS A 269 -11.03 5.67 24.51
C LYS A 269 -11.34 7.13 24.27
N PHE A 270 -10.31 7.97 24.16
CA PHE A 270 -10.49 9.40 23.98
C PHE A 270 -11.19 9.74 22.66
N LEU A 271 -10.73 9.16 21.55
CA LEU A 271 -11.38 9.38 20.25
C LEU A 271 -12.83 8.90 20.26
N ALA A 272 -13.14 7.79 20.93
CA ALA A 272 -14.52 7.30 21.06
C ALA A 272 -15.39 8.26 21.88
N VAL A 273 -14.89 8.75 23.02
CA VAL A 273 -15.60 9.73 23.87
C VAL A 273 -15.87 11.03 23.11
N GLN A 274 -14.88 11.57 22.41
CA GLN A 274 -15.01 12.84 21.70
C GLN A 274 -15.72 12.71 20.34
N GLY A 275 -15.64 11.54 19.69
CA GLY A 275 -16.14 11.32 18.34
C GLY A 275 -17.55 10.74 18.29
N LEU A 276 -17.88 9.82 19.19
CA LEU A 276 -19.13 9.04 19.13
C LEU A 276 -20.20 9.60 20.05
N PHE A 277 -19.80 10.29 21.13
CA PHE A 277 -20.69 10.62 22.25
C PHE A 277 -20.72 12.09 22.59
N SER A 278 -21.86 12.52 23.14
CA SER A 278 -22.07 13.80 23.80
C SER A 278 -22.58 13.58 25.23
N ALA A 279 -22.15 14.41 26.16
CA ALA A 279 -22.68 14.44 27.51
C ALA A 279 -23.91 15.36 27.56
N SER A 280 -25.03 14.86 28.07
CA SER A 280 -26.26 15.64 28.21
C SER A 280 -26.28 16.51 29.46
N LEU A 281 -25.43 16.22 30.46
CA LEU A 281 -25.40 16.91 31.74
C LEU A 281 -23.96 17.18 32.21
N GLY A 282 -23.48 18.41 31.98
CA GLY A 282 -22.15 18.86 32.39
C GLY A 282 -21.01 18.42 31.47
N SER A 283 -19.79 18.82 31.81
CA SER A 283 -18.57 18.54 31.04
C SER A 283 -17.83 17.28 31.51
N GLU A 284 -18.34 16.58 32.51
CA GLU A 284 -17.66 15.42 33.11
C GLU A 284 -18.65 14.32 33.50
N VAL A 285 -18.37 13.08 33.11
CA VAL A 285 -19.19 11.90 33.45
C VAL A 285 -18.28 10.80 33.98
N THR A 286 -18.64 10.23 35.13
CA THR A 286 -17.91 9.10 35.73
C THR A 286 -18.60 7.80 35.38
N SER A 287 -17.88 6.87 34.74
CA SER A 287 -18.33 5.49 34.58
C SER A 287 -17.89 4.66 35.77
N PHE A 288 -18.86 4.13 36.52
CA PHE A 288 -18.57 3.23 37.64
C PHE A 288 -18.08 1.85 37.18
N GLU A 289 -18.53 1.38 36.01
CA GLU A 289 -18.11 0.10 35.43
C GLU A 289 -16.64 0.16 34.99
N LEU A 290 -16.24 1.26 34.35
CA LEU A 290 -14.87 1.47 33.88
C LEU A 290 -13.95 2.07 34.95
N GLN A 291 -14.52 2.52 36.08
CA GLN A 291 -13.82 3.25 37.14
C GLN A 291 -13.03 4.46 36.62
N GLU A 292 -13.58 5.12 35.61
CA GLU A 292 -12.90 6.17 34.86
C GLU A 292 -13.81 7.40 34.72
N LYS A 293 -13.18 8.58 34.67
CA LYS A 293 -13.86 9.87 34.51
C LYS A 293 -13.59 10.40 33.12
N PHE A 294 -14.65 10.57 32.33
CA PHE A 294 -14.60 11.14 30.99
C PHE A 294 -14.91 12.62 31.04
N LYS A 295 -14.24 13.39 30.19
CA LYS A 295 -14.43 14.84 30.10
C LYS A 295 -14.74 15.24 28.66
N TRP A 296 -15.62 16.21 28.51
CA TRP A 296 -15.89 16.90 27.25
C TRP A 296 -15.47 18.37 27.39
N PRO A 297 -15.10 19.03 26.28
CA PRO A 297 -14.87 20.48 26.29
C PRO A 297 -16.14 21.23 26.71
N LYS A 298 -15.97 22.47 27.21
CA LYS A 298 -17.11 23.30 27.63
C LYS A 298 -17.98 23.69 26.45
N ALA A 299 -17.37 24.10 25.34
CA ALA A 299 -18.08 24.24 24.07
C ALA A 299 -18.26 22.87 23.41
N ALA A 300 -19.42 22.62 22.82
CA ALA A 300 -19.69 21.39 22.11
C ALA A 300 -18.69 21.19 20.95
N THR A 301 -18.11 20.00 20.85
CA THR A 301 -17.21 19.61 19.76
C THR A 301 -17.94 19.70 18.42
N SER A 302 -17.29 20.31 17.41
CA SER A 302 -17.91 20.47 16.09
C SER A 302 -18.12 19.11 15.41
N SER A 303 -19.16 19.01 14.58
CA SER A 303 -19.46 17.78 13.81
C SER A 303 -18.30 17.35 12.91
N ALA A 304 -17.47 18.31 12.45
CA ALA A 304 -16.26 18.04 11.68
C ALA A 304 -15.22 17.28 12.52
N ILE A 305 -14.93 17.76 13.74
CA ILE A 305 -14.00 17.11 14.66
C ILE A 305 -14.54 15.73 15.09
N CYS A 306 -15.85 15.61 15.36
CA CYS A 306 -16.44 14.31 15.70
C CYS A 306 -16.23 13.28 14.57
N ARG A 307 -16.47 13.66 13.31
CA ARG A 307 -16.20 12.79 12.15
C ARG A 307 -14.73 12.43 12.04
N LEU A 308 -13.83 13.40 12.22
CA LEU A 308 -12.38 13.16 12.21
C LEU A 308 -11.97 12.14 13.28
N CYS A 309 -12.50 12.25 14.50
CA CYS A 309 -12.28 11.26 15.56
C CYS A 309 -12.70 9.85 15.11
N ILE A 310 -13.87 9.71 14.46
CA ILE A 310 -14.35 8.41 13.98
C ILE A 310 -13.45 7.85 12.87
N GLU A 311 -12.98 8.68 11.94
CA GLU A 311 -12.03 8.27 10.90
C GLU A 311 -10.69 7.81 11.49
N GLN A 312 -10.22 8.46 12.56
CA GLN A 312 -9.04 8.03 13.30
C GLN A 312 -9.27 6.70 14.04
N ILE A 313 -10.45 6.48 14.63
CA ILE A 313 -10.82 5.18 15.21
C ILE A 313 -10.79 4.07 14.15
N GLN A 314 -11.39 4.31 12.97
CA GLN A 314 -11.39 3.35 11.87
C GLN A 314 -9.97 2.97 11.45
N SER A 315 -9.10 3.96 11.31
CA SER A 315 -7.68 3.78 10.96
C SER A 315 -6.91 3.02 12.04
N LEU A 316 -7.15 3.34 13.32
CA LEU A 316 -6.51 2.69 14.46
C LEU A 316 -6.87 1.20 14.53
N LEU A 317 -8.16 0.88 14.37
CA LEU A 317 -8.65 -0.50 14.36
C LEU A 317 -8.13 -1.29 13.16
N ALA A 318 -8.11 -0.70 11.97
CA ALA A 318 -7.56 -1.37 10.77
C ALA A 318 -6.06 -1.66 10.91
N ASN A 319 -5.29 -0.77 11.55
CA ASN A 319 -3.89 -1.00 11.84
C ASN A 319 -3.67 -2.09 12.89
N ALA A 320 -4.52 -2.16 13.92
CA ALA A 320 -4.47 -3.22 14.93
C ALA A 320 -4.74 -4.60 14.30
N GLN A 321 -5.76 -4.72 13.46
CA GLN A 321 -6.12 -5.96 12.77
C GLN A 321 -4.95 -6.56 11.95
N LYS A 322 -4.19 -5.70 11.25
CA LYS A 322 -3.03 -6.13 10.44
C LYS A 322 -1.91 -6.74 11.28
N ILE A 323 -1.72 -6.22 12.50
CA ILE A 323 -0.65 -6.66 13.42
C ILE A 323 -1.10 -7.92 14.18
N GLU A 324 -2.36 -7.96 14.62
CA GLU A 324 -2.93 -9.07 15.39
C GLU A 324 -3.04 -10.36 14.56
N GLY A 325 -3.31 -10.25 13.25
CA GLY A 325 -3.34 -11.39 12.32
C GLY A 325 -2.03 -12.17 12.18
N LEU A 326 -0.92 -11.66 12.71
CA LEU A 326 0.40 -12.31 12.71
C LEU A 326 0.76 -12.96 14.07
N HIS A 327 0.07 -12.59 15.17
CA HIS A 327 0.53 -12.83 16.54
C HIS A 327 -0.47 -13.56 17.47
N SER A 328 -1.59 -14.11 16.97
CA SER A 328 -2.54 -14.88 17.80
C SER A 328 -2.01 -16.23 18.34
N LEU A 329 -0.68 -16.41 18.38
CA LEU A 329 0.00 -17.68 18.63
C LEU A 329 0.68 -17.82 19.99
N SER A 330 0.68 -16.84 20.93
CA SER A 330 1.56 -17.02 22.11
C SER A 330 1.23 -16.42 23.49
N SER A 331 0.12 -15.72 23.78
CA SER A 331 -0.09 -15.26 25.16
C SER A 331 -1.45 -15.64 25.74
N GLY A 332 -1.43 -16.65 26.62
CA GLY A 332 -2.57 -17.10 27.44
C GLY A 332 -2.93 -16.15 28.59
N LEU A 333 -3.11 -14.86 28.31
CA LEU A 333 -3.61 -13.87 29.27
C LEU A 333 -4.81 -13.15 28.66
N GLU A 334 -5.88 -12.94 29.45
CA GLU A 334 -7.22 -12.41 29.10
C GLU A 334 -7.25 -11.00 28.46
N HIS A 335 -6.42 -10.71 27.48
CA HIS A 335 -6.41 -9.44 26.78
C HIS A 335 -7.07 -9.69 25.41
N GLY A 336 -8.37 -9.39 25.34
CA GLY A 336 -9.09 -9.37 24.06
C GLY A 336 -8.47 -8.34 23.11
N ASP A 337 -8.65 -8.55 21.80
CA ASP A 337 -8.18 -7.65 20.74
C ASP A 337 -8.71 -6.22 20.86
N LEU A 338 -8.13 -5.27 20.13
CA LEU A 338 -8.55 -3.86 20.18
C LEU A 338 -10.01 -3.65 19.75
N GLY A 339 -10.52 -4.47 18.83
CA GLY A 339 -11.93 -4.47 18.40
C GLY A 339 -12.88 -4.92 19.51
N SER A 340 -12.55 -6.03 20.19
CA SER A 340 -13.28 -6.50 21.39
C SER A 340 -13.35 -5.42 22.46
N TYR A 341 -12.22 -4.74 22.71
CA TYR A 341 -12.16 -3.66 23.68
C TYR A 341 -13.04 -2.47 23.26
N PHE A 342 -12.95 -2.04 22.00
CA PHE A 342 -13.78 -0.98 21.44
C PHE A 342 -15.28 -1.28 21.62
N MET A 343 -15.72 -2.48 21.25
CA MET A 343 -17.14 -2.87 21.31
C MET A 343 -17.68 -2.98 22.74
N ARG A 344 -16.85 -3.45 23.68
CA ARG A 344 -17.18 -3.40 25.11
C ARG A 344 -17.30 -1.94 25.59
N PHE A 345 -16.33 -1.10 25.26
CA PHE A 345 -16.31 0.31 25.66
C PHE A 345 -17.52 1.08 25.13
N LEU A 346 -17.83 0.89 23.84
CA LEU A 346 -19.02 1.43 23.16
C LEU A 346 -20.31 1.01 23.88
N SER A 347 -20.46 -0.27 24.20
CA SER A 347 -21.64 -0.80 24.91
C SER A 347 -21.78 -0.19 26.30
N THR A 348 -20.69 -0.10 27.06
CA THR A 348 -20.70 0.48 28.40
C THR A 348 -21.10 1.96 28.38
N LEU A 349 -20.55 2.77 27.46
CA LEU A 349 -20.90 4.19 27.38
C LEU A 349 -22.34 4.43 26.93
N ARG A 350 -22.88 3.64 25.99
CA ARG A 350 -24.30 3.73 25.59
C ARG A 350 -25.27 3.45 26.74
N ASN A 351 -24.87 2.63 27.71
CA ASN A 351 -25.69 2.30 28.87
C ASN A 351 -25.71 3.40 29.95
N ILE A 352 -24.90 4.45 29.81
CA ILE A 352 -24.88 5.57 30.77
C ILE A 352 -26.00 6.57 30.41
N PRO A 353 -26.98 6.83 31.29
CA PRO A 353 -28.13 7.68 30.95
C PRO A 353 -27.79 9.12 30.57
N SER A 354 -26.66 9.65 31.04
CA SER A 354 -26.18 11.01 30.76
C SER A 354 -25.33 11.12 29.50
N VAL A 355 -25.17 10.03 28.73
CA VAL A 355 -24.34 9.97 27.53
C VAL A 355 -25.22 9.55 26.36
N SER A 356 -25.23 10.36 25.31
CA SER A 356 -25.95 10.09 24.06
C SER A 356 -24.97 10.03 22.89
N LEU A 357 -25.38 9.43 21.77
CA LEU A 357 -24.61 9.56 20.53
C LEU A 357 -24.55 11.04 20.11
N PHE A 358 -23.42 11.45 19.54
CA PHE A 358 -23.21 12.87 19.17
C PHE A 358 -24.20 13.37 18.10
N ARG A 359 -24.83 12.44 17.37
CA ARG A 359 -25.86 12.71 16.37
C ARG A 359 -27.05 11.78 16.56
N SER A 360 -28.23 12.24 16.15
CA SER A 360 -29.42 11.41 16.04
C SER A 360 -29.32 10.48 14.83
N LEU A 361 -29.73 9.22 15.00
CA LEU A 361 -29.86 8.24 13.92
C LEU A 361 -31.32 8.10 13.50
N SER A 362 -31.55 7.69 12.25
CA SER A 362 -32.88 7.26 11.80
C SER A 362 -33.26 5.93 12.45
N ASP A 363 -34.56 5.59 12.49
CA ASP A 363 -35.01 4.30 13.03
C ASP A 363 -34.35 3.10 12.33
N ASP A 364 -34.04 3.23 11.04
CA ASP A 364 -33.40 2.17 10.26
C ASP A 364 -31.89 2.08 10.54
N ASP A 365 -31.20 3.21 10.68
CA ASP A 365 -29.78 3.26 11.07
C ASP A 365 -29.58 2.79 12.51
N GLU A 366 -30.48 3.14 13.42
CA GLU A 366 -30.44 2.69 14.82
C GLU A 366 -30.60 1.17 14.90
N LYS A 367 -31.58 0.60 14.18
CA LYS A 367 -31.73 -0.86 14.06
C LYS A 367 -30.50 -1.51 13.42
N ALA A 368 -29.92 -0.90 12.38
CA ALA A 368 -28.72 -1.41 11.74
C ALA A 368 -27.53 -1.42 12.70
N PHE A 369 -27.35 -0.34 13.46
CA PHE A 369 -26.32 -0.20 14.48
C PHE A 369 -26.45 -1.28 15.56
N GLU A 370 -27.66 -1.46 16.13
CA GLU A 370 -27.92 -2.47 17.15
C GLU A 370 -27.69 -3.89 16.62
N LYS A 371 -28.15 -4.20 15.40
CA LYS A 371 -27.93 -5.51 14.77
C LYS A 371 -26.44 -5.80 14.54
N LEU A 372 -25.67 -4.81 14.07
CA LEU A 372 -24.22 -4.95 13.89
C LEU A 372 -23.52 -5.19 15.22
N GLN A 373 -23.91 -4.44 16.26
CA GLN A 373 -23.36 -4.58 17.60
C GLN A 373 -23.65 -5.96 18.20
N GLU A 374 -24.91 -6.42 18.14
CA GLU A 374 -25.30 -7.75 18.64
C GLU A 374 -24.57 -8.88 17.90
N MET A 375 -24.48 -8.76 16.57
CA MET A 375 -23.83 -9.75 15.72
C MET A 375 -22.31 -9.82 15.99
N GLU A 376 -21.64 -8.68 16.16
CA GLU A 376 -20.21 -8.64 16.52
C GLU A 376 -19.97 -9.31 17.88
N ILE A 377 -20.79 -8.98 18.89
CA ILE A 377 -20.67 -9.58 20.22
C ILE A 377 -20.84 -11.10 20.14
N ARG A 378 -21.76 -11.59 19.29
CA ARG A 378 -21.95 -13.01 19.07
C ARG A 378 -20.71 -13.67 18.44
N LEU A 379 -20.19 -13.11 17.35
CA LEU A 379 -18.97 -13.63 16.70
C LEU A 379 -17.76 -13.57 17.63
N SER A 380 -17.64 -12.56 18.49
CA SER A 380 -16.57 -12.45 19.49
C SER A 380 -16.61 -13.61 20.50
N ARG A 381 -17.81 -14.04 20.91
CA ARG A 381 -17.97 -15.22 21.78
C ARG A 381 -17.63 -16.51 21.04
N GLU A 382 -18.10 -16.64 19.80
CA GLU A 382 -17.82 -17.80 18.95
C GLU A 382 -16.31 -17.95 18.69
N GLU A 383 -15.61 -16.86 18.36
CA GLU A 383 -14.15 -16.84 18.14
C GLU A 383 -13.38 -17.30 19.38
N LYS A 384 -13.79 -16.86 20.58
CA LYS A 384 -13.16 -17.29 21.85
C LYS A 384 -13.40 -18.77 22.17
N ASN A 385 -14.51 -19.33 21.68
CA ASN A 385 -14.85 -20.74 21.86
C ASN A 385 -14.17 -21.64 20.82
N CYS A 386 -13.66 -21.09 19.72
CA CYS A 386 -12.92 -21.84 18.71
C CYS A 386 -11.50 -22.17 19.19
N VAL A 387 -11.14 -23.45 19.14
CA VAL A 387 -9.73 -23.87 19.21
C VAL A 387 -9.07 -23.51 17.87
N ILE A 388 -7.89 -22.89 17.94
CA ILE A 388 -7.08 -22.35 16.83
C ILE A 388 -7.37 -23.05 15.50
N SER A 389 -8.01 -22.33 14.58
CA SER A 389 -8.42 -22.85 13.28
C SER A 389 -8.58 -21.74 12.23
N VAL A 390 -8.69 -22.13 10.96
CA VAL A 390 -9.07 -21.25 9.84
C VAL A 390 -10.41 -20.55 10.11
N GLU A 391 -11.30 -21.18 10.89
CA GLU A 391 -12.60 -20.63 11.26
C GLU A 391 -12.49 -19.45 12.22
N ALA A 392 -11.56 -19.50 13.18
CA ALA A 392 -11.28 -18.37 14.07
C ALA A 392 -10.83 -17.13 13.29
N ASN A 393 -10.02 -17.31 12.24
CA ASN A 393 -9.58 -16.21 11.38
C ASN A 393 -10.72 -15.66 10.50
N LYS A 394 -11.65 -16.51 10.04
CA LYS A 394 -12.87 -16.08 9.34
C LYS A 394 -13.76 -15.22 10.25
N LEU A 395 -14.00 -15.70 11.48
CA LEU A 395 -14.76 -14.97 12.50
C LEU A 395 -14.11 -13.62 12.82
N HIS A 396 -12.80 -13.61 13.07
CA HIS A 396 -12.03 -12.40 13.36
C HIS A 396 -12.12 -11.37 12.23
N ALA A 397 -11.90 -11.78 10.98
CA ALA A 397 -12.02 -10.89 9.83
C ALA A 397 -13.43 -10.30 9.69
N MET A 398 -14.46 -11.14 9.90
CA MET A 398 -15.85 -10.71 9.81
C MET A 398 -16.22 -9.73 10.93
N ARG A 399 -15.75 -9.95 12.16
CA ARG A 399 -15.95 -9.03 13.29
C ARG A 399 -15.43 -7.63 12.98
N PHE A 400 -14.21 -7.52 12.49
CA PHE A 400 -13.63 -6.22 12.13
C PHE A 400 -14.40 -5.55 10.99
N LEU A 401 -14.92 -6.31 10.01
CA LEU A 401 -15.79 -5.75 8.98
C LEU A 401 -17.09 -5.18 9.59
N LEU A 402 -17.72 -5.89 10.54
CA LEU A 402 -18.90 -5.40 11.25
C LEU A 402 -18.60 -4.12 12.04
N ILE A 403 -17.45 -4.05 12.73
CA ILE A 403 -17.02 -2.85 13.46
C ILE A 403 -16.80 -1.67 12.51
N GLN A 404 -16.12 -1.89 11.37
CA GLN A 404 -15.89 -0.83 10.39
C GLN A 404 -17.20 -0.33 9.78
N LEU A 405 -18.14 -1.23 9.47
CA LEU A 405 -19.45 -0.88 8.94
C LEU A 405 -20.31 -0.13 9.98
N LEU A 406 -20.25 -0.54 11.25
CA LEU A 406 -20.93 0.17 12.36
C LEU A 406 -20.43 1.61 12.47
N LEU A 407 -19.13 1.84 12.35
CA LEU A 407 -18.55 3.19 12.33
C LEU A 407 -18.96 3.99 11.08
N GLN A 408 -19.18 3.33 9.94
CA GLN A 408 -19.69 3.98 8.72
C GLN A 408 -21.15 4.44 8.87
N VAL A 409 -22.01 3.66 9.52
CA VAL A 409 -23.39 4.06 9.83
C VAL A 409 -23.39 5.36 10.66
N LEU A 410 -22.44 5.51 11.59
CA LEU A 410 -22.30 6.76 12.35
C LEU A 410 -21.72 7.91 11.52
N LEU A 411 -20.74 7.66 10.65
CA LEU A 411 -20.15 8.69 9.79
C LEU A 411 -21.14 9.23 8.76
N ARG A 412 -21.90 8.34 8.12
CA ARG A 412 -22.82 8.62 7.01
C ARG A 412 -24.16 7.88 7.21
N PRO A 413 -25.03 8.41 8.10
CA PRO A 413 -26.36 7.84 8.33
C PRO A 413 -27.17 7.79 7.03
N GLY A 414 -27.95 6.73 6.84
CA GLY A 414 -28.81 6.51 5.67
C GLY A 414 -28.15 5.80 4.48
N GLU A 415 -26.82 5.71 4.43
CA GLU A 415 -26.12 5.06 3.30
C GLU A 415 -25.93 3.54 3.48
N PHE A 416 -25.87 3.05 4.73
CA PHE A 416 -25.34 1.71 5.03
C PHE A 416 -26.31 0.74 5.71
N SER A 417 -27.55 1.14 6.00
CA SER A 417 -28.51 0.32 6.76
C SER A 417 -28.92 -0.99 6.05
N GLU A 418 -29.06 -0.95 4.73
CA GLU A 418 -29.35 -2.13 3.90
C GLU A 418 -28.15 -3.10 3.89
N ALA A 419 -26.96 -2.60 3.53
CA ALA A 419 -25.73 -3.40 3.52
C ALA A 419 -25.40 -4.00 4.91
N ALA A 420 -25.67 -3.27 5.99
CA ALA A 420 -25.56 -3.79 7.36
C ALA A 420 -26.51 -4.96 7.62
N SER A 421 -27.76 -4.86 7.17
CA SER A 421 -28.75 -5.92 7.32
C SER A 421 -28.37 -7.17 6.51
N GLU A 422 -27.94 -7.00 5.26
CA GLU A 422 -27.45 -8.10 4.41
C GLU A 422 -26.22 -8.80 5.01
N LEU A 423 -25.25 -8.02 5.50
CA LEU A 423 -24.05 -8.56 6.11
C LEU A 423 -24.35 -9.36 7.38
N VAL A 424 -25.27 -8.87 8.23
CA VAL A 424 -25.73 -9.60 9.42
C VAL A 424 -26.42 -10.91 9.03
N ILE A 425 -27.21 -10.93 7.95
CA ILE A 425 -27.81 -12.17 7.42
C ILE A 425 -26.71 -13.13 6.95
N CYS A 426 -25.69 -12.63 6.23
CA CYS A 426 -24.55 -13.43 5.80
C CYS A 426 -23.82 -14.04 7.00
N CYS A 427 -23.54 -13.27 8.05
CA CYS A 427 -22.95 -13.80 9.29
C CYS A 427 -23.83 -14.88 9.92
N LYS A 428 -25.16 -14.66 9.99
CA LYS A 428 -26.09 -15.64 10.55
C LYS A 428 -26.11 -16.95 9.79
N LYS A 429 -26.07 -16.90 8.46
CA LYS A 429 -26.04 -18.10 7.61
C LYS A 429 -24.65 -18.77 7.62
N ALA A 430 -23.56 -18.00 7.71
CA ALA A 430 -22.19 -18.52 7.67
C ALA A 430 -21.78 -19.20 8.97
N PHE A 431 -22.23 -18.64 10.09
CA PHE A 431 -21.84 -19.04 11.44
C PHE A 431 -23.08 -19.43 12.27
N ALA A 432 -24.05 -20.11 11.66
CA ALA A 432 -25.17 -20.65 12.40
C ALA A 432 -24.65 -21.69 13.40
N ALA A 433 -24.82 -21.43 14.70
CA ALA A 433 -24.49 -22.38 15.75
C ALA A 433 -25.16 -23.74 15.45
N SER A 434 -24.43 -24.83 15.69
CA SER A 434 -24.88 -26.22 15.54
C SER A 434 -26.12 -26.60 16.39
N ASP A 435 -26.73 -25.67 17.11
CA ASP A 435 -27.74 -25.91 18.16
C ASP A 435 -29.19 -25.56 17.79
N LEU A 436 -29.51 -25.27 16.52
CA LEU A 436 -30.90 -24.99 16.10
C LEU A 436 -31.37 -25.78 14.87
N LEU A 437 -30.94 -27.05 14.75
CA LEU A 437 -31.57 -28.01 13.82
C LEU A 437 -32.76 -28.78 14.43
N ASP A 438 -33.38 -28.25 15.49
CA ASP A 438 -34.57 -28.85 16.11
C ASP A 438 -35.62 -27.77 16.47
N SER A 439 -36.09 -27.00 15.49
CA SER A 439 -37.50 -26.54 15.43
C SER A 439 -37.75 -25.65 14.21
N SER A 440 -38.07 -26.28 13.08
CA SER A 440 -39.05 -25.85 12.05
C SER A 440 -38.64 -26.41 10.68
N ARG A 441 -38.73 -27.73 10.55
CA ARG A 441 -38.91 -28.36 9.24
C ARG A 441 -40.32 -27.98 8.76
N GLU A 442 -40.43 -26.81 8.12
CA GLU A 442 -41.47 -26.63 7.12
C GLU A 442 -40.95 -27.24 5.82
N GLU A 443 -41.51 -28.38 5.46
CA GLU A 443 -41.29 -29.02 4.18
C GLU A 443 -41.96 -28.20 3.07
N GLY A 444 -41.16 -27.88 2.06
CA GLY A 444 -41.61 -27.69 0.68
C GLY A 444 -41.61 -26.26 0.17
N LEU A 445 -40.59 -25.91 -0.62
CA LEU A 445 -40.67 -25.52 -2.05
C LEU A 445 -39.32 -24.89 -2.49
N ASP A 446 -38.76 -25.41 -3.58
CA ASP A 446 -37.60 -24.94 -4.36
C ASP A 446 -36.26 -24.63 -3.64
N ASP A 447 -35.43 -25.66 -3.52
CA ASP A 447 -34.00 -25.59 -3.13
C ASP A 447 -33.09 -25.04 -4.27
N ASP A 448 -33.67 -24.41 -5.29
CA ASP A 448 -32.96 -23.84 -6.47
C ASP A 448 -33.15 -22.30 -6.59
N ALA A 449 -33.86 -21.67 -5.64
CA ALA A 449 -34.21 -20.24 -5.68
C ALA A 449 -33.61 -19.37 -4.56
N ASP A 450 -33.03 -19.97 -3.52
CA ASP A 450 -32.43 -19.20 -2.43
C ASP A 450 -31.00 -18.76 -2.81
N PRO A 451 -30.68 -17.45 -2.81
CA PRO A 451 -29.37 -16.97 -3.23
C PRO A 451 -28.30 -17.57 -2.31
N LYS A 452 -27.29 -18.22 -2.91
CA LYS A 452 -26.19 -18.83 -2.15
C LYS A 452 -25.54 -17.75 -1.29
N LEU A 453 -25.19 -18.11 -0.05
CA LEU A 453 -24.57 -17.21 0.94
C LEU A 453 -23.47 -16.32 0.34
N MET A 454 -22.62 -16.94 -0.47
CA MET A 454 -21.49 -16.27 -1.10
C MET A 454 -21.88 -15.28 -2.20
N ASP A 455 -23.03 -15.47 -2.84
CA ASP A 455 -23.54 -14.52 -3.83
C ASP A 455 -24.08 -13.27 -3.14
N VAL A 456 -24.77 -13.42 -2.00
CA VAL A 456 -25.22 -12.30 -1.17
C VAL A 456 -24.01 -11.54 -0.60
N LEU A 457 -23.02 -12.26 -0.05
CA LEU A 457 -21.81 -11.63 0.50
C LEU A 457 -21.03 -10.84 -0.58
N VAL A 458 -20.90 -11.40 -1.79
CA VAL A 458 -20.26 -10.70 -2.91
C VAL A 458 -21.07 -9.48 -3.34
N ASP A 459 -22.39 -9.56 -3.40
CA ASP A 459 -23.24 -8.41 -3.73
C ASP A 459 -23.12 -7.30 -2.68
N THR A 460 -23.12 -7.65 -1.39
CA THR A 460 -22.89 -6.70 -0.30
C THR A 460 -21.49 -6.07 -0.39
N PHE A 461 -20.45 -6.81 -0.77
CA PHE A 461 -19.13 -6.21 -1.02
C PHE A 461 -19.16 -5.26 -2.21
N LEU A 462 -19.82 -5.63 -3.30
CA LEU A 462 -19.92 -4.80 -4.50
C LEU A 462 -20.76 -3.53 -4.26
N SER A 463 -21.72 -3.55 -3.33
CA SER A 463 -22.47 -2.36 -2.91
C SER A 463 -21.66 -1.45 -1.99
N LEU A 464 -20.82 -2.02 -1.11
CA LEU A 464 -19.97 -1.27 -0.18
C LEU A 464 -18.75 -0.62 -0.85
N LEU A 465 -18.11 -1.30 -1.81
CA LEU A 465 -16.83 -0.89 -2.41
C LEU A 465 -16.84 0.55 -2.99
N PRO A 466 -17.81 0.97 -3.82
CA PRO A 466 -17.79 2.29 -4.47
C PRO A 466 -17.70 3.48 -3.51
N GLN A 467 -18.20 3.34 -2.29
CA GLN A 467 -18.29 4.41 -1.30
C GLN A 467 -17.44 4.12 -0.05
N SER A 468 -16.55 3.13 -0.10
CA SER A 468 -15.85 2.64 1.09
C SER A 468 -14.59 3.45 1.45
N SER A 469 -14.44 3.75 2.74
CA SER A 469 -13.19 4.31 3.27
C SER A 469 -12.05 3.30 3.19
N ALA A 470 -10.80 3.75 3.24
CA ALA A 470 -9.63 2.85 3.18
C ALA A 470 -9.63 1.76 4.27
N PRO A 471 -10.00 2.05 5.54
CA PRO A 471 -10.20 1.02 6.57
C PRO A 471 -11.28 -0.01 6.22
N LEU A 472 -12.44 0.43 5.70
CA LEU A 472 -13.51 -0.48 5.30
C LEU A 472 -13.08 -1.38 4.14
N ARG A 473 -12.37 -0.83 3.13
CA ARG A 473 -11.79 -1.62 2.03
C ARG A 473 -10.83 -2.68 2.53
N SER A 474 -9.91 -2.30 3.42
CA SER A 474 -8.97 -3.24 4.03
C SER A 474 -9.70 -4.36 4.78
N ALA A 475 -10.81 -4.07 5.46
CA ALA A 475 -11.60 -5.09 6.15
C ALA A 475 -12.33 -6.02 5.15
N ILE A 476 -12.93 -5.47 4.09
CA ILE A 476 -13.53 -6.27 3.00
C ILE A 476 -12.49 -7.18 2.36
N GLU A 477 -11.28 -6.70 2.11
CA GLU A 477 -10.15 -7.49 1.61
C GLU A 477 -9.77 -8.64 2.53
N GLN A 478 -9.71 -8.40 3.85
CA GLN A 478 -9.43 -9.47 4.81
C GLN A 478 -10.53 -10.53 4.81
N VAL A 479 -11.81 -10.15 4.78
CA VAL A 479 -12.90 -11.12 4.71
C VAL A 479 -12.84 -11.89 3.38
N PHE A 480 -12.72 -11.19 2.25
CA PHE A 480 -12.63 -11.83 0.94
C PHE A 480 -11.48 -12.84 0.86
N LYS A 481 -10.31 -12.52 1.44
CA LYS A 481 -9.17 -13.44 1.52
C LYS A 481 -9.56 -14.79 2.14
N TYR A 482 -10.32 -14.81 3.22
CA TYR A 482 -10.70 -16.07 3.88
C TYR A 482 -11.91 -16.78 3.26
N PHE A 483 -12.77 -16.07 2.54
CA PHE A 483 -13.97 -16.60 1.91
C PHE A 483 -13.83 -16.84 0.40
N CYS A 484 -12.68 -16.50 -0.21
CA CYS A 484 -12.48 -16.57 -1.66
C CYS A 484 -12.69 -17.97 -2.25
N ASN A 485 -12.40 -19.03 -1.48
CA ASN A 485 -12.58 -20.42 -1.90
C ASN A 485 -14.05 -20.81 -2.08
N ASP A 486 -14.94 -20.11 -1.39
CA ASP A 486 -16.38 -20.40 -1.37
C ASP A 486 -17.14 -19.58 -2.44
N VAL A 487 -16.46 -18.66 -3.14
CA VAL A 487 -17.07 -17.77 -4.14
C VAL A 487 -17.63 -18.57 -5.32
N THR A 488 -18.91 -18.36 -5.62
CA THR A 488 -19.58 -19.07 -6.72
C THR A 488 -19.21 -18.50 -8.09
N ASN A 489 -19.47 -19.29 -9.15
CA ASN A 489 -19.31 -18.81 -10.52
C ASN A 489 -20.20 -17.59 -10.83
N ASP A 490 -21.37 -17.48 -10.21
CA ASP A 490 -22.27 -16.34 -10.44
C ASP A 490 -21.77 -15.09 -9.69
N GLY A 491 -21.33 -15.22 -8.43
CA GLY A 491 -20.64 -14.15 -7.71
C GLY A 491 -19.42 -13.61 -8.48
N LEU A 492 -18.56 -14.48 -9.02
CA LEU A 492 -17.46 -14.05 -9.90
C LEU A 492 -17.95 -13.33 -11.16
N LEU A 493 -19.01 -13.82 -11.81
CA LEU A 493 -19.59 -13.15 -12.97
C LEU A 493 -20.16 -11.77 -12.62
N ARG A 494 -20.71 -11.59 -11.42
CA ARG A 494 -21.20 -10.29 -10.91
C ARG A 494 -20.04 -9.33 -10.66
N MET A 495 -18.97 -9.78 -10.02
CA MET A 495 -17.73 -8.98 -9.88
C MET A 495 -17.19 -8.53 -11.25
N LEU A 496 -17.18 -9.44 -12.23
CA LEU A 496 -16.75 -9.14 -13.60
C LEU A 496 -17.74 -8.22 -14.35
N ARG A 497 -19.05 -8.26 -14.05
CA ARG A 497 -20.07 -7.36 -14.60
C ARG A 497 -19.92 -5.93 -14.07
N VAL A 498 -19.57 -5.76 -12.79
CA VAL A 498 -19.25 -4.42 -12.24
C VAL A 498 -18.04 -3.84 -12.96
N ILE A 499 -17.00 -4.65 -13.19
CA ILE A 499 -15.84 -4.26 -14.03
C ILE A 499 -16.24 -3.94 -15.48
N LYS A 500 -17.36 -4.46 -15.99
CA LYS A 500 -17.87 -4.17 -17.34
C LYS A 500 -18.69 -2.87 -17.41
N LYS A 501 -19.45 -2.51 -16.37
CA LYS A 501 -20.44 -1.41 -16.41
C LYS A 501 -19.78 -0.03 -16.54
N ASP A 502 -18.62 0.20 -15.94
CA ASP A 502 -17.89 1.49 -16.04
C ASP A 502 -16.95 1.58 -17.24
N LEU A 503 -16.93 0.57 -18.13
CA LEU A 503 -16.21 0.61 -19.41
C LEU A 503 -17.08 1.13 -20.57
N LYS A 504 -18.34 1.54 -20.32
CA LYS A 504 -19.13 2.23 -21.35
C LYS A 504 -18.56 3.63 -21.55
N PRO A 505 -18.13 4.02 -22.76
CA PRO A 505 -17.71 5.38 -23.01
C PRO A 505 -18.89 6.35 -22.74
N PRO A 506 -18.63 7.57 -22.22
CA PRO A 506 -19.64 8.60 -22.15
C PRO A 506 -20.17 8.82 -23.58
N ARG A 507 -21.49 8.76 -23.75
CA ARG A 507 -22.11 9.02 -25.06
C ARG A 507 -21.80 10.47 -25.45
N HIS A 508 -20.90 10.67 -26.41
CA HIS A 508 -20.85 11.90 -27.20
C HIS A 508 -20.98 11.57 -28.69
N ARG A 509 -21.79 12.40 -29.34
CA ARG A 509 -22.33 12.35 -30.71
C ARG A 509 -21.35 11.93 -31.80
N GLU A 510 -21.88 11.12 -32.71
CA GLU A 510 -21.39 10.93 -34.08
C GLU A 510 -21.39 12.28 -34.81
N GLU A 511 -20.23 12.69 -35.33
CA GLU A 511 -20.11 13.35 -36.63
C GLU A 511 -18.85 12.82 -37.32
N GLY A 512 -19.02 12.38 -38.57
CA GLY A 512 -18.06 11.55 -39.27
C GLY A 512 -16.92 12.32 -39.92
N ARG A 513 -15.86 11.55 -40.23
CA ARG A 513 -15.08 11.62 -41.46
C ARG A 513 -14.33 10.31 -41.61
N ASP A 514 -14.52 9.69 -42.77
CA ASP A 514 -13.64 8.66 -43.30
C ASP A 514 -12.26 9.27 -43.55
N ASP A 515 -11.20 8.59 -43.13
CA ASP A 515 -10.00 8.43 -43.95
C ASP A 515 -9.29 7.14 -43.52
N ASP A 516 -9.12 6.25 -44.49
CA ASP A 516 -8.25 5.09 -44.44
C ASP A 516 -6.80 5.58 -44.49
N ASP A 517 -5.96 5.14 -43.57
CA ASP A 517 -4.56 4.80 -43.87
C ASP A 517 -4.02 3.83 -42.80
N ASP A 518 -3.55 2.69 -43.29
CA ASP A 518 -2.79 1.67 -42.57
C ASP A 518 -1.35 2.19 -42.33
N ASP A 519 -0.88 2.23 -41.08
CA ASP A 519 0.36 1.55 -40.65
C ASP A 519 0.65 1.78 -39.15
N ASP A 520 0.87 0.64 -38.48
CA ASP A 520 1.72 0.35 -37.32
C ASP A 520 1.63 1.08 -35.96
N GLU A 521 1.43 0.22 -34.95
CA GLU A 521 1.99 0.24 -33.59
C GLU A 521 2.23 1.60 -32.89
N ASP A 522 1.19 2.20 -32.31
CA ASP A 522 1.16 2.52 -30.87
C ASP A 522 -0.21 3.05 -30.46
N PHE A 523 -1.01 2.20 -29.80
CA PHE A 523 -2.18 2.68 -29.08
C PHE A 523 -2.37 1.84 -27.83
N LEU A 524 -1.74 2.27 -26.75
CA LEU A 524 -2.42 2.75 -25.54
C LEU A 524 -1.38 3.18 -24.50
N GLY A 525 -1.29 4.49 -24.29
CA GLY A 525 -0.68 5.09 -23.12
C GLY A 525 -1.43 4.65 -21.86
N ILE A 526 -0.81 3.75 -21.12
CA ILE A 526 -1.01 3.60 -19.69
C ILE A 526 0.34 3.97 -19.11
N GLU A 527 0.41 5.17 -18.53
CA GLU A 527 1.52 5.57 -17.67
C GLU A 527 1.73 4.47 -16.62
N GLY A 528 2.81 3.71 -16.80
CA GLY A 528 3.38 2.89 -15.75
C GLY A 528 4.34 3.78 -14.99
N GLU A 529 3.91 4.31 -13.85
CA GLU A 529 4.86 4.81 -12.87
C GLU A 529 5.74 3.64 -12.44
N GLY A 530 7.04 3.82 -12.66
CA GLY A 530 8.08 2.84 -12.41
C GLY A 530 8.19 2.51 -10.93
N GLU A 531 8.25 1.20 -10.65
CA GLU A 531 8.80 0.68 -9.41
C GLU A 531 10.28 1.05 -9.35
N GLY A 532 10.64 2.02 -8.50
CA GLY A 532 12.02 2.21 -8.05
C GLY A 532 12.43 1.03 -7.18
N GLU A 533 13.37 0.23 -7.69
CA GLU A 533 14.04 -0.82 -6.94
C GLU A 533 14.79 -0.21 -5.74
N GLY A 534 14.74 -0.94 -4.62
CA GLY A 534 15.42 -0.57 -3.39
C GLY A 534 16.93 -0.70 -3.50
N ASP A 535 17.63 0.20 -2.83
CA ASP A 535 19.04 0.03 -2.53
C ASP A 535 19.18 -0.50 -1.10
N GLY A 536 19.92 -1.59 -0.99
CA GLY A 536 20.22 -2.28 0.25
C GLY A 536 21.47 -1.69 0.87
N GLU A 537 21.37 -1.27 2.12
CA GLU A 537 22.51 -0.92 2.95
C GLU A 537 23.39 -2.16 3.17
N GLY A 538 24.64 -2.06 2.73
CA GLY A 538 25.73 -2.98 3.03
C GLY A 538 27.04 -2.19 2.99
N GLU A 539 27.51 -1.81 4.17
CA GLU A 539 28.81 -1.19 4.42
C GLU A 539 29.96 -2.09 3.92
N GLU A 540 31.01 -1.50 3.33
CA GLU A 540 32.41 -1.73 3.70
C GLU A 540 33.37 -0.78 2.93
N GLU A 541 34.40 -0.33 3.64
CA GLU A 541 35.34 0.76 3.32
C GLU A 541 36.34 0.46 2.19
N MET A 542 36.81 1.52 1.51
CA MET A 542 38.24 1.75 1.25
C MET A 542 38.51 3.15 0.69
N ASP A 543 39.41 3.87 1.37
CA ASP A 543 40.13 5.07 0.91
C ASP A 543 40.92 4.81 -0.38
N GLU A 544 41.00 5.81 -1.28
CA GLU A 544 42.25 6.48 -1.65
C GLU A 544 42.06 7.66 -2.64
N ALA A 545 43.05 8.54 -2.63
CA ALA A 545 43.14 9.92 -3.10
C ALA A 545 43.11 10.16 -4.64
N GLU A 546 42.75 11.39 -5.03
CA GLU A 546 43.53 12.37 -5.84
C GLU A 546 42.66 13.64 -6.04
N THR A 547 42.84 14.75 -5.32
CA THR A 547 43.73 15.93 -5.55
C THR A 547 43.60 16.68 -6.88
N GLY A 548 43.27 17.99 -6.75
CA GLY A 548 43.67 19.08 -7.65
C GLY A 548 42.54 19.66 -8.50
N GLU A 549 42.26 20.97 -8.60
CA GLU A 549 42.89 22.18 -8.06
C GLU A 549 41.85 23.33 -8.08
N THR A 550 42.18 24.34 -7.28
CA THR A 550 41.57 25.65 -7.02
C THR A 550 41.50 26.59 -8.22
N GLY A 551 40.55 27.53 -8.19
CA GLY A 551 40.57 28.75 -8.99
C GLY A 551 39.44 29.72 -8.66
N GLU A 552 39.68 30.56 -7.65
CA GLU A 552 39.11 31.91 -7.41
C GLU A 552 39.28 32.79 -8.69
N ASP A 553 38.61 33.91 -9.00
CA ASP A 553 37.73 34.87 -8.34
C ASP A 553 37.15 35.77 -9.47
N GLU A 554 36.14 36.60 -9.15
CA GLU A 554 36.04 38.04 -9.49
C GLU A 554 34.61 38.53 -9.83
N GLU A 555 34.18 39.47 -8.97
CA GLU A 555 33.03 40.37 -9.07
C GLU A 555 33.23 41.47 -10.13
N GLN A 556 32.14 42.00 -10.69
CA GLN A 556 31.91 43.40 -11.10
C GLN A 556 30.49 43.51 -11.70
N THR A 557 29.49 44.12 -11.05
CA THR A 557 29.11 45.57 -11.06
C THR A 557 29.18 46.23 -12.44
N ASP A 558 28.05 46.67 -13.01
CA ASP A 558 27.72 48.11 -13.15
C ASP A 558 26.32 48.33 -13.77
N ASP A 559 25.75 49.46 -13.40
CA ASP A 559 24.39 49.96 -13.57
C ASP A 559 24.26 50.95 -14.75
N SER A 560 23.02 51.38 -15.01
CA SER A 560 22.60 52.67 -15.63
C SER A 560 22.32 52.82 -17.15
N GLU A 561 21.02 52.96 -17.44
CA GLU A 561 20.28 54.09 -18.08
C GLU A 561 20.76 54.80 -19.38
N ALA A 562 19.82 54.94 -20.36
CA ALA A 562 19.28 56.22 -20.89
C ALA A 562 18.39 56.00 -22.15
N VAL A 563 17.06 56.12 -22.07
CA VAL A 563 16.15 57.22 -22.51
C VAL A 563 16.24 57.72 -23.97
N ALA A 564 15.13 57.63 -24.72
CA ALA A 564 14.64 58.66 -25.65
C ALA A 564 13.14 58.47 -26.02
N GLU A 565 12.29 59.40 -25.57
CA GLU A 565 10.92 59.68 -26.07
C GLU A 565 10.95 60.54 -27.34
N VAL A 566 9.88 60.49 -28.17
CA VAL A 566 8.92 61.60 -28.41
C VAL A 566 7.87 61.19 -29.49
N GLU A 567 6.64 61.67 -29.24
CA GLU A 567 5.33 61.69 -29.92
C GLU A 567 5.36 62.08 -31.44
N GLU A 568 4.29 62.04 -32.28
CA GLU A 568 2.86 62.31 -32.07
C GLU A 568 2.02 61.95 -33.34
N ALA A 569 0.71 61.72 -33.12
CA ALA A 569 -0.48 62.05 -33.95
C ALA A 569 -0.90 61.27 -35.22
N GLY A 570 -2.06 60.59 -35.12
CA GLY A 570 -3.27 61.03 -35.87
C GLY A 570 -4.15 60.02 -36.67
N LYS A 571 -5.33 59.70 -36.08
CA LYS A 571 -6.71 59.64 -36.66
C LYS A 571 -7.45 58.29 -36.97
N GLU A 572 -8.47 58.03 -36.12
CA GLU A 572 -9.91 57.69 -36.40
C GLU A 572 -10.28 56.34 -37.06
N LEU A 573 -11.23 55.49 -36.62
CA LEU A 573 -12.46 55.56 -35.78
C LEU A 573 -12.96 54.14 -35.40
N SER A 574 -13.78 54.06 -34.33
CA SER A 574 -14.94 53.16 -34.08
C SER A 574 -14.83 52.18 -32.91
N ASP A 575 -15.47 52.59 -31.81
CA ASP A 575 -15.83 51.88 -30.59
C ASP A 575 -17.21 51.19 -30.78
N ASP A 576 -17.34 49.90 -30.41
CA ASP A 576 -18.31 49.44 -29.40
C ASP A 576 -18.24 47.91 -29.18
N SER A 577 -17.79 47.54 -27.97
CA SER A 577 -18.25 46.43 -27.11
C SER A 577 -18.27 44.96 -27.60
N ASP A 578 -17.35 44.14 -27.09
CA ASP A 578 -17.73 42.93 -26.34
C ASP A 578 -16.68 42.64 -25.24
N GLY A 579 -17.16 42.36 -24.04
CA GLY A 579 -16.43 42.46 -22.79
C GLY A 579 -15.34 41.41 -22.62
N GLY A 580 -14.09 41.87 -22.47
CA GLY A 580 -13.02 41.05 -21.91
C GLY A 580 -13.39 40.63 -20.49
N MET A 581 -13.49 39.32 -20.25
CA MET A 581 -13.68 38.75 -18.92
C MET A 581 -12.55 39.24 -18.01
N ASP A 582 -12.92 40.07 -17.04
CA ASP A 582 -12.11 40.51 -15.91
C ASP A 582 -11.38 39.31 -15.27
N ASP A 583 -10.07 39.45 -15.00
CA ASP A 583 -9.23 38.38 -14.44
C ASP A 583 -9.81 37.82 -13.13
N ASP A 584 -10.54 38.64 -12.37
CA ASP A 584 -11.27 38.24 -11.16
C ASP A 584 -12.44 37.26 -11.44
N ALA A 585 -13.05 37.32 -12.63
CA ALA A 585 -14.03 36.32 -13.08
C ALA A 585 -13.34 35.00 -13.47
N MET A 586 -12.14 35.06 -14.03
CA MET A 586 -11.33 33.88 -14.34
C MET A 586 -10.83 33.17 -13.07
N PHE A 587 -10.35 33.91 -12.07
CA PHE A 587 -9.99 33.34 -10.76
C PHE A 587 -11.19 32.76 -10.00
N ARG A 588 -12.37 33.37 -10.14
CA ARG A 588 -13.61 32.82 -9.58
C ARG A 588 -14.05 31.55 -10.31
N MET A 589 -13.89 31.46 -11.63
CA MET A 589 -14.12 30.23 -12.38
C MET A 589 -13.09 29.15 -12.04
N ASP A 590 -11.83 29.49 -11.83
CA ASP A 590 -10.80 28.52 -11.39
C ASP A 590 -11.02 28.06 -9.96
N ALA A 591 -11.46 28.93 -9.06
CA ALA A 591 -11.92 28.55 -7.73
C ALA A 591 -13.15 27.64 -7.81
N TYR A 592 -14.11 27.94 -8.69
CA TYR A 592 -15.28 27.09 -8.93
C TYR A 592 -14.91 25.75 -9.59
N LEU A 593 -13.95 25.72 -10.52
CA LEU A 593 -13.45 24.51 -11.16
C LEU A 593 -12.66 23.69 -10.16
N ALA A 594 -11.82 24.31 -9.32
CA ALA A 594 -11.12 23.64 -8.23
C ALA A 594 -12.10 23.10 -7.18
N GLN A 595 -13.20 23.82 -6.89
CA GLN A 595 -14.29 23.36 -6.05
C GLN A 595 -15.03 22.20 -6.72
N ILE A 596 -15.34 22.27 -8.02
CA ILE A 596 -15.97 21.20 -8.80
C ILE A 596 -15.02 19.99 -8.93
N PHE A 597 -13.71 20.17 -9.01
CA PHE A 597 -12.72 19.11 -9.02
C PHE A 597 -12.51 18.52 -7.62
N LYS A 598 -12.62 19.32 -6.55
CA LYS A 598 -12.68 18.85 -5.15
C LYS A 598 -13.97 18.08 -4.89
N ASP A 599 -15.10 18.61 -5.32
CA ASP A 599 -16.42 18.01 -5.16
C ASP A 599 -16.59 16.79 -6.08
N ARG A 600 -15.97 16.77 -7.28
CA ARG A 600 -15.81 15.56 -8.09
C ARG A 600 -14.82 14.58 -7.48
N LYS A 601 -13.76 15.02 -6.78
CA LYS A 601 -12.85 14.14 -6.04
C LYS A 601 -13.47 13.59 -4.74
N ASN A 602 -14.49 14.30 -4.21
CA ASN A 602 -15.25 13.90 -3.04
C ASN A 602 -16.52 13.09 -3.41
N GLN A 603 -17.12 13.30 -4.59
CA GLN A 603 -18.23 12.49 -5.16
C GLN A 603 -17.73 11.29 -5.98
N ALA A 604 -16.59 11.42 -6.67
CA ALA A 604 -15.82 10.29 -7.17
C ALA A 604 -14.82 9.90 -6.07
N GLY A 605 -15.30 9.11 -5.11
CA GLY A 605 -14.40 8.34 -4.25
C GLY A 605 -13.33 7.68 -5.13
N GLY A 606 -12.08 7.86 -4.72
CA GLY A 606 -10.91 7.38 -5.45
C GLY A 606 -11.05 5.92 -5.87
N GLU A 607 -10.62 5.65 -7.11
CA GLU A 607 -10.64 4.35 -7.76
C GLU A 607 -12.04 3.77 -7.99
N THR A 608 -12.47 3.67 -9.26
CA THR A 608 -13.66 2.88 -9.63
C THR A 608 -13.59 1.51 -8.96
N ALA A 609 -14.74 0.88 -8.66
CA ALA A 609 -14.80 -0.48 -8.10
C ALA A 609 -13.88 -1.46 -8.87
N GLN A 610 -13.56 -1.16 -10.12
CA GLN A 610 -12.57 -1.84 -10.96
C GLN A 610 -11.12 -1.78 -10.46
N SER A 611 -10.59 -0.63 -10.05
CA SER A 611 -9.20 -0.57 -9.55
C SER A 611 -9.10 -1.26 -8.19
N GLN A 612 -10.15 -1.12 -7.37
CA GLN A 612 -10.25 -1.74 -6.05
C GLN A 612 -10.39 -3.28 -6.15
N LEU A 613 -11.14 -3.80 -7.12
CA LEU A 613 -11.20 -5.25 -7.40
C LEU A 613 -9.87 -5.83 -7.93
N VAL A 614 -8.99 -4.99 -8.47
CA VAL A 614 -7.66 -5.38 -8.97
C VAL A 614 -6.62 -5.41 -7.83
N LEU A 615 -6.93 -4.83 -6.66
CA LEU A 615 -6.07 -4.74 -5.48
C LEU A 615 -6.16 -5.94 -4.52
N PHE A 616 -7.14 -6.85 -4.69
CA PHE A 616 -7.20 -8.10 -3.91
C PHE A 616 -5.92 -8.93 -4.15
N LYS A 617 -4.94 -8.82 -3.24
CA LYS A 617 -3.74 -9.65 -3.21
C LYS A 617 -4.14 -11.06 -2.78
N LEU A 618 -4.12 -11.98 -3.74
CA LEU A 618 -4.46 -13.39 -3.52
C LEU A 618 -3.25 -14.16 -2.98
N PRO A 619 -3.34 -14.83 -1.82
CA PRO A 619 -2.36 -15.81 -1.34
C PRO A 619 -1.84 -16.81 -2.38
N GLU A 620 -0.60 -17.29 -2.21
CA GLU A 620 0.11 -18.17 -3.16
C GLU A 620 -0.66 -19.43 -3.64
N PRO A 621 -1.45 -20.16 -2.81
CA PRO A 621 -2.25 -21.30 -3.28
C PRO A 621 -3.44 -20.89 -4.17
N GLU A 622 -3.91 -19.64 -4.00
CA GLU A 622 -5.13 -19.12 -4.62
C GLU A 622 -4.87 -18.55 -6.02
N VAL A 623 -3.61 -18.21 -6.33
CA VAL A 623 -3.17 -17.79 -7.66
C VAL A 623 -3.50 -18.85 -8.72
N LEU A 624 -3.36 -20.15 -8.39
CA LEU A 624 -3.69 -21.23 -9.33
C LEU A 624 -5.20 -21.35 -9.57
N MET A 625 -6.02 -21.12 -8.54
CA MET A 625 -7.47 -21.16 -8.65
C MET A 625 -8.00 -19.98 -9.47
N VAL A 626 -7.46 -18.79 -9.24
CA VAL A 626 -7.78 -17.59 -10.02
C VAL A 626 -7.32 -17.74 -11.47
N TYR A 627 -6.12 -18.30 -11.69
CA TYR A 627 -5.67 -18.68 -13.03
C TYR A 627 -6.66 -19.63 -13.71
N LEU A 628 -7.07 -20.72 -13.04
CA LEU A 628 -8.01 -21.72 -13.56
C LEU A 628 -9.33 -21.08 -14.00
N ASN A 629 -9.89 -20.21 -13.17
CA ASN A 629 -11.16 -19.55 -13.42
C ASN A 629 -11.08 -18.50 -14.53
N LEU A 630 -10.03 -17.66 -14.53
CA LEU A 630 -9.80 -16.68 -15.60
C LEU A 630 -9.50 -17.34 -16.94
N ALA A 631 -8.68 -18.41 -16.96
CA ALA A 631 -8.40 -19.17 -18.17
C ALA A 631 -9.67 -19.86 -18.70
N ARG A 632 -10.50 -20.44 -17.82
CA ARG A 632 -11.80 -21.03 -18.20
C ARG A 632 -12.74 -19.98 -18.78
N ALA A 633 -12.83 -18.80 -18.17
CA ALA A 633 -13.62 -17.68 -18.65
C ALA A 633 -13.11 -17.18 -20.01
N PHE A 634 -11.80 -17.08 -20.21
CA PHE A 634 -11.19 -16.65 -21.46
C PHE A 634 -11.39 -17.64 -22.60
N VAL A 635 -11.29 -18.94 -22.32
CA VAL A 635 -11.42 -20.01 -23.34
C VAL A 635 -12.89 -20.29 -23.69
N ASN A 636 -13.85 -19.99 -22.79
CA ASN A 636 -15.27 -20.23 -23.03
C ASN A 636 -15.80 -19.37 -24.20
N PRO A 637 -16.45 -19.97 -25.23
CA PRO A 637 -17.03 -19.24 -26.35
C PRO A 637 -18.22 -18.35 -25.96
N GLN A 638 -18.94 -18.61 -24.86
CA GLN A 638 -20.04 -17.73 -24.42
C GLN A 638 -19.54 -16.37 -23.92
N THR A 639 -18.32 -16.30 -23.38
CA THR A 639 -17.65 -15.03 -23.04
C THR A 639 -17.38 -14.16 -24.27
N ALA A 640 -17.39 -14.74 -25.48
CA ALA A 640 -17.16 -14.04 -26.74
C ALA A 640 -18.37 -13.21 -27.22
N GLU A 641 -19.57 -13.46 -26.71
CA GLU A 641 -20.75 -12.64 -27.01
C GLU A 641 -20.82 -11.37 -26.13
N ILE A 642 -19.96 -11.27 -25.10
CA ILE A 642 -20.13 -10.31 -24.00
C ILE A 642 -19.31 -9.02 -24.21
N SER A 643 -18.10 -9.06 -24.81
CA SER A 643 -17.31 -7.90 -25.33
C SER A 643 -15.86 -8.32 -25.69
N GLU A 644 -15.29 -7.82 -26.80
CA GLU A 644 -13.88 -8.02 -27.18
C GLU A 644 -12.90 -7.40 -26.18
N GLN A 645 -13.23 -6.22 -25.65
CA GLN A 645 -12.42 -5.47 -24.67
C GLN A 645 -12.28 -6.22 -23.33
N PHE A 646 -13.35 -6.89 -22.90
CA PHE A 646 -13.33 -7.70 -21.68
C PHE A 646 -12.38 -8.91 -21.84
N GLY A 647 -12.41 -9.56 -23.01
CA GLY A 647 -11.45 -10.60 -23.35
C GLY A 647 -10.00 -10.08 -23.32
N GLN A 648 -9.74 -8.90 -23.88
CA GLN A 648 -8.41 -8.28 -23.86
C GLN A 648 -7.93 -7.95 -22.43
N ARG A 649 -8.82 -7.53 -21.53
CA ARG A 649 -8.47 -7.26 -20.13
C ARG A 649 -8.15 -8.53 -19.34
N ILE A 650 -8.95 -9.60 -19.49
CA ILE A 650 -8.64 -10.92 -18.90
C ILE A 650 -7.28 -11.40 -19.41
N TRP A 651 -7.04 -11.28 -20.71
CA TRP A 651 -5.75 -11.60 -21.32
C TRP A 651 -4.60 -10.80 -20.70
N GLY A 652 -4.76 -9.49 -20.52
CA GLY A 652 -3.77 -8.64 -19.89
C GLY A 652 -3.45 -9.04 -18.44
N ILE A 653 -4.46 -9.40 -17.64
CA ILE A 653 -4.28 -9.89 -16.26
C ILE A 653 -3.54 -11.23 -16.26
N LEU A 654 -4.00 -12.20 -17.06
CA LEU A 654 -3.36 -13.51 -17.16
C LEU A 654 -1.89 -13.37 -17.59
N GLN A 655 -1.62 -12.57 -18.62
CA GLN A 655 -0.28 -12.45 -19.19
C GLN A 655 0.67 -11.63 -18.32
N LYS A 656 0.28 -10.42 -17.89
CA LYS A 656 1.17 -9.49 -17.18
C LYS A 656 1.26 -9.79 -15.68
N LYS A 657 0.13 -10.09 -15.03
CA LYS A 657 0.06 -10.20 -13.56
C LYS A 657 0.22 -11.62 -13.02
N ILE A 658 -0.13 -12.66 -13.79
CA ILE A 658 -0.07 -14.06 -13.32
C ILE A 658 1.11 -14.80 -13.96
N LEU A 659 1.13 -14.93 -15.29
CA LEU A 659 2.10 -15.78 -15.98
C LEU A 659 3.52 -15.20 -15.98
N LYS A 660 3.65 -13.86 -15.98
CA LYS A 660 4.92 -13.13 -15.95
C LYS A 660 5.38 -12.70 -14.54
N ALA A 661 4.61 -12.99 -13.49
CA ALA A 661 4.98 -12.61 -12.13
C ALA A 661 6.32 -13.25 -11.68
N LYS A 662 7.10 -12.48 -10.89
CA LYS A 662 8.31 -12.99 -10.20
C LYS A 662 7.92 -14.08 -9.18
N ASP A 663 6.82 -13.86 -8.47
CA ASP A 663 6.26 -14.77 -7.47
C ASP A 663 5.29 -15.77 -8.11
N PHE A 664 5.41 -17.05 -7.73
CA PHE A 664 4.58 -18.15 -8.23
C PHE A 664 4.48 -19.25 -7.17
N PRO A 665 3.49 -20.16 -7.23
CA PRO A 665 3.20 -21.09 -6.13
C PRO A 665 4.35 -22.10 -5.87
N ARG A 666 5.20 -21.84 -4.88
CA ARG A 666 6.34 -22.71 -4.51
C ARG A 666 5.98 -23.73 -3.40
N GLY A 667 4.98 -23.44 -2.56
CA GLY A 667 4.57 -24.30 -1.45
C GLY A 667 3.79 -25.58 -1.84
N GLY A 668 3.79 -26.58 -0.95
CA GLY A 668 3.18 -27.91 -1.17
C GLY A 668 1.64 -27.95 -1.25
N ALA A 669 0.96 -26.81 -1.18
CA ALA A 669 -0.51 -26.73 -1.22
C ALA A 669 -1.13 -27.19 -2.57
N VAL A 670 -0.37 -27.11 -3.68
CA VAL A 670 -0.81 -27.58 -5.00
C VAL A 670 -0.32 -29.00 -5.24
N GLN A 671 -1.22 -29.95 -5.51
CA GLN A 671 -0.85 -31.34 -5.77
C GLN A 671 -0.38 -31.55 -7.22
N LEU A 672 0.59 -32.46 -7.43
CA LEU A 672 1.13 -32.78 -8.77
C LEU A 672 0.05 -33.26 -9.77
N PRO A 673 -0.94 -34.11 -9.40
CA PRO A 673 -1.99 -34.53 -10.32
C PRO A 673 -2.83 -33.36 -10.89
N THR A 674 -3.00 -32.29 -10.11
CA THR A 674 -3.69 -31.07 -10.57
C THR A 674 -2.87 -30.36 -11.64
N LEU A 675 -1.55 -30.25 -11.44
CA LEU A 675 -0.62 -29.65 -12.40
C LEU A 675 -0.53 -30.49 -13.68
N GLU A 676 -0.51 -31.83 -13.57
CA GLU A 676 -0.54 -32.75 -14.70
C GLU A 676 -1.83 -32.61 -15.53
N SER A 677 -3.00 -32.59 -14.87
CA SER A 677 -4.28 -32.38 -15.55
C SER A 677 -4.33 -31.02 -16.28
N LEU A 678 -3.77 -29.98 -15.65
CA LEU A 678 -3.66 -28.65 -16.25
C LEU A 678 -2.72 -28.63 -17.45
N LEU A 679 -1.56 -29.27 -17.34
CA LEU A 679 -0.59 -29.37 -18.40
C LEU A 679 -1.20 -30.07 -19.63
N GLU A 680 -1.88 -31.20 -19.41
CA GLU A 680 -2.53 -31.95 -20.49
C GLU A 680 -3.62 -31.12 -21.18
N LYS A 681 -4.43 -30.38 -20.42
CA LYS A 681 -5.48 -29.50 -20.98
C LYS A 681 -4.89 -28.36 -21.81
N ASN A 682 -3.81 -27.73 -21.36
CA ASN A 682 -3.16 -26.65 -22.10
C ASN A 682 -2.50 -27.15 -23.38
N LEU A 683 -1.81 -28.29 -23.35
CA LEU A 683 -1.23 -28.90 -24.56
C LEU A 683 -2.32 -29.25 -25.59
N LYS A 684 -3.45 -29.84 -25.14
CA LYS A 684 -4.62 -30.08 -25.99
C LYS A 684 -5.23 -28.79 -26.54
N LEU A 685 -5.22 -27.68 -25.80
CA LEU A 685 -5.71 -26.39 -26.28
C LEU A 685 -4.76 -25.78 -27.33
N ALA A 686 -3.45 -25.88 -27.11
CA ALA A 686 -2.43 -25.42 -28.05
C ALA A 686 -2.43 -26.21 -29.37
N SER A 687 -2.85 -27.48 -29.35
CA SER A 687 -2.93 -28.32 -30.55
C SER A 687 -4.28 -28.28 -31.29
N LYS A 688 -5.31 -27.63 -30.74
CA LYS A 688 -6.66 -27.60 -31.33
C LYS A 688 -6.70 -26.80 -32.64
N PRO A 689 -7.20 -27.39 -33.74
CA PRO A 689 -7.44 -26.66 -34.97
C PRO A 689 -8.66 -25.72 -34.86
N LEU A 690 -8.61 -24.59 -35.57
CA LEU A 690 -9.75 -23.68 -35.69
C LEU A 690 -10.90 -24.39 -36.44
N LYS A 691 -11.99 -24.72 -35.74
CA LYS A 691 -13.19 -25.32 -36.35
C LYS A 691 -13.90 -24.29 -37.23
N ARG A 692 -13.67 -24.31 -38.54
CA ARG A 692 -14.58 -23.65 -39.51
C ARG A 692 -15.90 -24.42 -39.51
N LYS A 693 -16.94 -23.90 -38.85
CA LYS A 693 -18.29 -24.49 -38.95
C LYS A 693 -18.73 -24.47 -40.42
N LYS A 694 -19.07 -25.64 -40.98
CA LYS A 694 -19.57 -25.79 -42.37
C LYS A 694 -20.89 -25.03 -42.64
N SER A 695 -21.55 -24.48 -41.62
CA SER A 695 -22.74 -23.63 -41.75
C SER A 695 -22.45 -22.12 -41.76
N ALA A 696 -21.18 -21.70 -41.76
CA ALA A 696 -20.77 -20.29 -41.67
C ALA A 696 -20.77 -19.55 -43.02
N GLY A 697 -21.71 -19.85 -43.92
CA GLY A 697 -21.88 -19.10 -45.18
C GLY A 697 -22.22 -17.62 -44.98
N ASN A 698 -22.71 -17.23 -43.79
CA ASN A 698 -23.24 -15.89 -43.51
C ASN A 698 -22.52 -15.12 -42.38
N LEU A 699 -21.26 -15.42 -42.04
CA LEU A 699 -20.49 -14.61 -41.06
C LEU A 699 -19.69 -13.51 -41.78
N SER A 700 -19.87 -12.24 -41.38
CA SER A 700 -19.12 -11.10 -41.95
C SER A 700 -17.60 -11.27 -41.82
N LYS A 701 -16.84 -10.76 -42.80
CA LYS A 701 -15.37 -10.80 -42.80
C LYS A 701 -14.76 -10.29 -41.48
N LYS A 702 -15.36 -9.25 -40.89
CA LYS A 702 -14.98 -8.68 -39.58
C LYS A 702 -15.11 -9.70 -38.42
N LYS A 703 -16.21 -10.47 -38.38
CA LYS A 703 -16.40 -11.53 -37.37
C LYS A 703 -15.42 -12.69 -37.55
N GLN A 704 -15.08 -13.05 -38.79
CA GLN A 704 -14.08 -14.08 -39.07
C GLN A 704 -12.67 -13.66 -38.62
N SER A 705 -12.29 -12.40 -38.86
CA SER A 705 -11.01 -11.83 -38.40
C SER A 705 -10.91 -11.81 -36.86
N ALA A 706 -11.96 -11.35 -36.17
CA ALA A 706 -12.00 -11.33 -34.71
C ALA A 706 -11.90 -12.74 -34.10
N MET A 707 -12.57 -13.74 -34.70
CA MET A 707 -12.45 -15.14 -34.28
C MET A 707 -11.02 -15.68 -34.46
N TRP A 708 -10.35 -15.30 -35.55
CA TRP A 708 -8.96 -15.68 -35.80
C TRP A 708 -7.99 -15.05 -34.80
N LYS A 709 -8.14 -13.75 -34.52
CA LYS A 709 -7.36 -13.02 -33.51
C LYS A 709 -7.53 -13.65 -32.12
N ARG A 710 -8.77 -13.93 -31.71
CA ARG A 710 -9.06 -14.61 -30.43
C ARG A 710 -8.46 -16.01 -30.37
N HIS A 711 -8.56 -16.80 -31.44
CA HIS A 711 -7.96 -18.14 -31.47
C HIS A 711 -6.44 -18.08 -31.29
N LYS A 712 -5.76 -17.14 -31.95
CA LYS A 712 -4.33 -16.89 -31.73
C LYS A 712 -4.03 -16.56 -30.27
N MET A 713 -4.82 -15.69 -29.63
CA MET A 713 -4.65 -15.35 -28.21
C MET A 713 -4.87 -16.57 -27.30
N ILE A 714 -5.85 -17.42 -27.58
CA ILE A 714 -6.08 -18.66 -26.81
C ILE A 714 -4.90 -19.64 -26.95
N VAL A 715 -4.35 -19.78 -28.16
CA VAL A 715 -3.17 -20.62 -28.38
C VAL A 715 -1.96 -20.04 -27.65
N SER A 716 -1.75 -18.72 -27.70
CA SER A 716 -0.69 -18.04 -26.94
C SER A 716 -0.86 -18.25 -25.44
N LEU A 717 -2.08 -18.12 -24.91
CA LEU A 717 -2.38 -18.40 -23.50
C LEU A 717 -1.97 -19.81 -23.12
N ALA A 718 -2.40 -20.81 -23.91
CA ALA A 718 -2.10 -22.19 -23.63
C ALA A 718 -0.58 -22.48 -23.62
N GLN A 719 0.18 -21.82 -24.49
CA GLN A 719 1.63 -21.92 -24.55
C GLN A 719 2.29 -21.28 -23.33
N ASP A 720 1.94 -20.04 -22.99
CA ASP A 720 2.48 -19.32 -21.83
C ASP A 720 2.14 -20.03 -20.51
N SER A 721 0.91 -20.52 -20.38
CA SER A 721 0.47 -21.34 -19.26
C SER A 721 1.24 -22.64 -19.13
N THR A 722 1.58 -23.29 -20.25
CA THR A 722 2.41 -24.50 -20.25
C THR A 722 3.78 -24.21 -19.66
N PHE A 723 4.43 -23.10 -20.08
CA PHE A 723 5.71 -22.69 -19.51
C PHE A 723 5.63 -22.38 -18.03
N TRP A 724 4.57 -21.68 -17.60
CA TRP A 724 4.36 -21.33 -16.20
C TRP A 724 4.13 -22.57 -15.32
N ILE A 725 3.31 -23.53 -15.76
CA ILE A 725 3.10 -24.80 -15.06
C ILE A 725 4.41 -25.59 -14.95
N LEU A 726 5.20 -25.68 -16.03
CA LEU A 726 6.51 -26.34 -16.00
C LEU A 726 7.51 -25.61 -15.09
N LYS A 727 7.42 -24.28 -14.95
CA LYS A 727 8.20 -23.50 -13.99
C LYS A 727 7.82 -23.88 -12.56
N ILE A 728 6.54 -24.02 -12.26
CA ILE A 728 6.04 -24.48 -10.93
C ILE A 728 6.52 -25.89 -10.64
N ILE A 729 6.34 -26.83 -11.58
CA ILE A 729 6.80 -28.23 -11.42
C ILE A 729 8.31 -28.27 -11.17
N GLY A 730 9.09 -27.53 -11.97
CA GLY A 730 10.55 -27.55 -11.85
C GLY A 730 11.13 -26.80 -10.66
N ALA A 731 10.35 -25.97 -9.97
CA ALA A 731 10.77 -25.36 -8.70
C ALA A 731 10.58 -26.30 -7.51
N ARG A 732 9.90 -27.42 -7.72
CA ARG A 732 9.65 -28.45 -6.72
C ARG A 732 10.55 -29.64 -7.02
N ASN A 733 11.24 -30.13 -6.00
CA ASN A 733 12.19 -31.22 -6.13
C ASN A 733 11.48 -32.59 -6.18
N PHE A 734 10.61 -32.79 -7.18
CA PHE A 734 9.96 -34.09 -7.42
C PHE A 734 10.98 -35.13 -7.87
N SER A 735 10.77 -36.39 -7.48
CA SER A 735 11.57 -37.52 -7.94
C SER A 735 11.28 -37.88 -9.42
N GLU A 736 12.20 -38.60 -10.05
CA GLU A 736 12.07 -39.04 -11.45
C GLU A 736 10.81 -39.92 -11.67
N CYS A 737 10.46 -40.75 -10.67
CA CYS A 737 9.25 -41.57 -10.69
C CYS A 737 7.96 -40.74 -10.66
N GLU A 738 7.92 -39.66 -9.89
CA GLU A 738 6.76 -38.76 -9.79
C GLU A 738 6.56 -37.96 -11.09
N LEU A 739 7.65 -37.58 -11.76
CA LEU A 739 7.61 -36.85 -13.02
C LEU A 739 7.23 -37.72 -14.23
N GLN A 740 7.08 -39.03 -14.07
CA GLN A 740 6.70 -39.93 -15.16
C GLN A 740 5.35 -39.57 -15.78
N GLY A 741 4.37 -39.13 -14.97
CA GLY A 741 3.07 -38.69 -15.49
C GLY A 741 3.17 -37.48 -16.42
N VAL A 742 4.07 -36.54 -16.11
CA VAL A 742 4.41 -35.40 -16.98
C VAL A 742 5.02 -35.88 -18.30
N ILE A 743 5.95 -36.85 -18.25
CA ILE A 743 6.56 -37.43 -19.45
C ILE A 743 5.53 -38.14 -20.33
N ASP A 744 4.61 -38.89 -19.72
CA ASP A 744 3.56 -39.62 -20.45
C ASP A 744 2.59 -38.67 -21.15
N ILE A 745 2.27 -37.52 -20.54
CA ILE A 745 1.49 -36.44 -21.18
C ILE A 745 2.18 -35.93 -22.45
N PHE A 746 3.48 -35.61 -22.36
CA PHE A 746 4.23 -35.13 -23.53
C PHE A 746 4.38 -36.21 -24.60
N LYS A 747 4.58 -37.46 -24.21
CA LYS A 747 4.63 -38.60 -25.13
C LYS A 747 3.32 -38.73 -25.91
N GLY A 748 2.18 -38.66 -25.22
CA GLY A 748 0.86 -38.70 -25.85
C GLY A 748 0.56 -37.51 -26.77
N GLU A 749 1.09 -36.31 -26.47
CA GLU A 749 0.98 -35.15 -27.37
C GLU A 749 1.88 -35.30 -28.61
N LEU A 750 3.10 -35.84 -28.45
CA LEU A 750 4.00 -36.14 -29.56
C LEU A 750 3.41 -37.20 -30.50
N GLU A 751 2.78 -38.26 -29.96
CA GLU A 751 2.05 -39.24 -30.79
C GLU A 751 1.02 -38.55 -31.68
N ARG A 752 0.21 -37.67 -31.09
CA ARG A 752 -0.79 -36.88 -31.83
C ARG A 752 -0.14 -35.93 -32.85
N TYR A 753 1.02 -35.34 -32.55
CA TYR A 753 1.76 -34.48 -33.46
C TYR A 753 2.21 -35.20 -34.75
N PHE A 754 2.72 -36.43 -34.63
CA PHE A 754 3.19 -37.22 -35.77
C PHE A 754 2.05 -37.89 -36.56
N GLU A 755 0.97 -38.30 -35.89
CA GLU A 755 -0.11 -39.08 -36.50
C GLU A 755 -1.22 -38.19 -37.10
N SER A 756 -1.48 -37.02 -36.52
CA SER A 756 -2.57 -36.15 -36.94
C SER A 756 -2.14 -35.03 -37.89
N LYS A 757 -2.76 -34.99 -39.08
CA LYS A 757 -2.68 -33.83 -39.98
C LYS A 757 -3.38 -32.58 -39.43
N THR A 758 -4.20 -32.72 -38.37
CA THR A 758 -5.01 -31.63 -37.81
C THR A 758 -4.41 -30.99 -36.56
N SER A 759 -3.33 -31.56 -36.00
CA SER A 759 -2.62 -30.92 -34.88
C SER A 759 -1.96 -29.63 -35.35
N GLN A 760 -2.26 -28.51 -34.69
CA GLN A 760 -1.68 -27.18 -35.02
C GLN A 760 -0.56 -26.77 -34.07
N ILE A 761 -0.06 -27.70 -33.25
CA ILE A 761 1.09 -27.42 -32.37
C ILE A 761 2.33 -27.11 -33.22
N LYS A 762 3.02 -26.03 -32.88
CA LYS A 762 4.23 -25.57 -33.58
C LYS A 762 5.45 -26.31 -33.07
N SER A 763 6.36 -26.71 -33.96
CA SER A 763 7.64 -27.34 -33.57
C SER A 763 8.48 -26.41 -32.69
N ASP A 764 8.49 -25.11 -32.98
CA ASP A 764 9.20 -24.11 -32.18
C ASP A 764 8.76 -24.07 -30.71
N PHE A 765 7.46 -24.28 -30.46
CA PHE A 765 6.93 -24.32 -29.10
C PHE A 765 7.45 -25.54 -28.33
N LEU A 766 7.45 -26.73 -28.95
CA LEU A 766 8.02 -27.94 -28.35
C LEU A 766 9.55 -27.82 -28.17
N THR A 767 10.24 -27.17 -29.11
CA THR A 767 11.68 -26.90 -29.04
C THR A 767 12.00 -26.01 -27.83
N GLU A 768 11.22 -24.95 -27.62
CA GLU A 768 11.37 -24.05 -26.48
C GLU A 768 11.11 -24.75 -25.14
N ILE A 769 10.19 -25.72 -25.08
CA ILE A 769 9.97 -26.54 -23.89
C ILE A 769 11.25 -27.32 -23.54
N TYR A 770 11.87 -28.01 -24.51
CA TYR A 770 13.11 -28.76 -24.28
C TYR A 770 14.29 -27.87 -23.94
N ARG A 771 14.33 -26.64 -24.46
CA ARG A 771 15.34 -25.65 -24.09
C ARG A 771 15.20 -25.21 -22.63
N ARG A 772 13.98 -24.91 -22.17
CA ARG A 772 13.71 -24.47 -20.79
C ARG A 772 13.78 -25.60 -19.78
N LYS A 773 13.41 -26.82 -20.17
CA LYS A 773 13.38 -28.03 -19.32
C LYS A 773 14.02 -29.22 -20.05
N PRO A 774 15.37 -29.30 -20.10
CA PRO A 774 16.09 -30.34 -20.84
C PRO A 774 15.74 -31.78 -20.45
N TRP A 775 15.42 -32.02 -19.17
CA TRP A 775 15.08 -33.35 -18.65
C TRP A 775 13.89 -34.01 -19.38
N ILE A 776 12.89 -33.23 -19.82
CA ILE A 776 11.74 -33.72 -20.58
C ILE A 776 12.21 -34.25 -21.94
N GLY A 777 13.06 -33.48 -22.61
CA GLY A 777 13.63 -33.85 -23.90
C GLY A 777 14.53 -35.08 -23.81
N HIS A 778 15.33 -35.19 -22.75
CA HIS A 778 16.21 -36.34 -22.53
C HIS A 778 15.43 -37.65 -22.38
N HIS A 779 14.33 -37.64 -21.62
CA HIS A 779 13.44 -38.81 -21.46
C HIS A 779 12.73 -39.19 -22.77
N LEU A 780 12.33 -38.20 -23.56
CA LEU A 780 11.60 -38.42 -24.81
C LEU A 780 12.53 -38.70 -26.00
N PHE A 781 13.85 -38.58 -25.85
CA PHE A 781 14.82 -38.67 -26.94
C PHE A 781 14.71 -39.98 -27.73
N GLY A 782 14.74 -41.11 -27.02
CA GLY A 782 14.65 -42.43 -27.65
C GLY A 782 13.31 -42.69 -28.36
N PHE A 783 12.23 -42.07 -27.89
CA PHE A 783 10.90 -42.14 -28.49
C PHE A 783 10.80 -41.24 -29.73
N LEU A 784 11.35 -40.03 -29.65
CA LEU A 784 11.37 -39.07 -30.75
C LEU A 784 12.17 -39.58 -31.94
N LEU A 785 13.33 -40.21 -31.71
CA LEU A 785 14.15 -40.82 -32.79
C LEU A 785 13.38 -41.91 -33.55
N GLU A 786 12.59 -42.71 -32.82
CA GLU A 786 11.78 -43.78 -33.38
C GLU A 786 10.60 -43.24 -34.20
N LYS A 787 9.89 -42.24 -33.67
CA LYS A 787 8.80 -41.57 -34.39
C LYS A 787 9.32 -40.79 -35.61
N CYS A 788 10.48 -40.14 -35.54
CA CYS A 788 11.10 -39.51 -36.72
C CYS A 788 11.45 -40.53 -37.80
N SER A 789 11.96 -41.71 -37.41
CA SER A 789 12.30 -42.78 -38.37
C SER A 789 11.06 -43.38 -39.04
N SER A 790 9.96 -43.51 -38.29
CA SER A 790 8.71 -44.16 -38.74
C SER A 790 7.59 -43.18 -39.17
N ALA A 791 7.85 -41.87 -39.17
CA ALA A 791 6.85 -40.85 -39.47
C ALA A 791 6.25 -41.03 -40.87
N LYS A 792 4.93 -41.15 -40.95
CA LYS A 792 4.16 -41.26 -42.21
C LYS A 792 4.11 -39.94 -43.00
N LEU A 793 4.25 -38.81 -42.31
CA LEU A 793 4.18 -37.47 -42.89
C LEU A 793 5.59 -36.89 -43.00
N GLU A 794 6.08 -36.73 -44.22
CA GLU A 794 7.43 -36.22 -44.49
C GLU A 794 7.67 -34.84 -43.86
N PHE A 795 6.72 -33.90 -43.98
CA PHE A 795 6.89 -32.57 -43.39
C PHE A 795 7.04 -32.59 -41.87
N ARG A 796 6.33 -33.49 -41.16
CA ARG A 796 6.44 -33.68 -39.71
C ARG A 796 7.77 -34.31 -39.32
N ARG A 797 8.24 -35.27 -40.14
CA ARG A 797 9.57 -35.85 -39.95
C ARG A 797 10.62 -34.76 -39.93
N VAL A 798 10.61 -33.88 -40.93
CA VAL A 798 11.62 -32.82 -41.05
C VAL A 798 11.47 -31.77 -39.94
N GLU A 799 10.26 -31.31 -39.63
CA GLU A 799 10.01 -30.37 -38.52
C GLU A 799 10.46 -30.90 -37.15
N ALA A 800 10.33 -32.21 -36.92
CA ALA A 800 10.73 -32.84 -35.67
C ALA A 800 12.25 -33.04 -35.54
N LEU A 801 13.02 -32.88 -36.63
CA LEU A 801 14.48 -32.97 -36.56
C LEU A 801 15.08 -31.86 -35.69
N ASP A 802 14.48 -30.68 -35.68
CA ASP A 802 14.92 -29.57 -34.82
C ASP A 802 14.74 -29.90 -33.33
N LEU A 803 13.68 -30.64 -32.97
CA LEU A 803 13.48 -31.16 -31.61
C LEU A 803 14.62 -32.09 -31.18
N VAL A 804 15.01 -33.01 -32.07
CA VAL A 804 16.14 -33.93 -31.83
C VAL A 804 17.44 -33.16 -31.66
N ILE A 805 17.66 -32.11 -32.47
CA ILE A 805 18.86 -31.27 -32.39
C ILE A 805 18.92 -30.46 -31.09
N GLU A 806 17.80 -29.90 -30.63
CA GLU A 806 17.77 -29.14 -29.37
C GLU A 806 18.09 -30.07 -28.18
N ILE A 807 17.59 -31.30 -28.19
CA ILE A 807 17.94 -32.32 -27.20
C ILE A 807 19.44 -32.62 -27.25
N LEU A 808 20.01 -32.91 -28.42
CA LEU A 808 21.45 -33.17 -28.59
C LEU A 808 22.30 -31.96 -28.17
N LYS A 809 21.86 -30.74 -28.46
CA LYS A 809 22.52 -29.49 -28.04
C LYS A 809 22.57 -29.37 -26.52
N SER A 810 21.47 -29.64 -25.83
CA SER A 810 21.40 -29.59 -24.36
C SER A 810 22.34 -30.60 -23.70
N MET A 811 22.54 -31.77 -24.31
CA MET A 811 23.50 -32.78 -23.84
C MET A 811 24.96 -32.33 -23.97
N VAL A 812 25.28 -31.40 -24.89
CA VAL A 812 26.64 -30.84 -25.03
C VAL A 812 26.85 -29.60 -24.17
N SER A 813 25.85 -28.74 -24.07
CA SER A 813 25.94 -27.48 -23.31
C SER A 813 25.97 -27.66 -21.78
N SER A 814 25.50 -28.80 -21.26
CA SER A 814 25.53 -29.12 -19.82
C SER A 814 26.89 -29.67 -19.33
N GLY A 815 27.89 -29.74 -20.21
CA GLY A 815 29.06 -30.61 -20.08
C GLY A 815 30.39 -29.93 -19.69
N ASN A 816 30.39 -28.90 -18.84
CA ASN A 816 31.63 -28.36 -18.27
C ASN A 816 32.17 -29.19 -17.08
N ASP A 817 31.33 -30.01 -16.45
CA ASP A 817 31.73 -31.00 -15.43
C ASP A 817 31.99 -32.38 -16.06
N GLU A 818 33.09 -33.04 -15.71
CA GLU A 818 33.43 -34.40 -16.20
C GLU A 818 32.31 -35.43 -15.95
N SER A 819 31.62 -35.32 -14.81
CA SER A 819 30.48 -36.17 -14.45
C SER A 819 29.32 -36.06 -15.45
N ASN A 820 28.90 -34.83 -15.77
CA ASN A 820 27.79 -34.59 -16.72
C ASN A 820 28.15 -34.97 -18.17
N ARG A 821 29.41 -34.78 -18.55
CA ARG A 821 29.92 -35.21 -19.86
C ARG A 821 29.88 -36.74 -20.00
N SER A 822 30.21 -37.47 -18.93
CA SER A 822 30.16 -38.94 -18.91
C SER A 822 28.71 -39.48 -18.99
N ALA A 823 27.77 -38.86 -18.28
CA ALA A 823 26.35 -39.20 -18.33
C ALA A 823 25.75 -38.94 -19.71
N SER A 824 26.04 -37.78 -20.31
CA SER A 824 25.60 -37.42 -21.66
C SER A 824 26.16 -38.36 -22.72
N LYS A 825 27.45 -38.75 -22.61
CA LYS A 825 28.06 -39.77 -23.48
C LYS A 825 27.37 -41.12 -23.34
N LYS A 826 27.00 -41.54 -22.12
CA LYS A 826 26.28 -42.80 -21.86
C LYS A 826 24.88 -42.78 -22.47
N THR A 827 24.11 -41.70 -22.28
CA THR A 827 22.76 -41.55 -22.85
C THR A 827 22.80 -41.55 -24.39
N LEU A 828 23.73 -40.79 -24.98
CA LEU A 828 23.90 -40.77 -26.44
C LEU A 828 24.30 -42.15 -26.98
N LYS A 829 25.21 -42.86 -26.28
CA LYS A 829 25.62 -44.22 -26.64
C LYS A 829 24.44 -45.21 -26.60
N ASN A 830 23.56 -45.12 -25.61
CA ASN A 830 22.37 -45.98 -25.49
C ASN A 830 21.38 -45.79 -26.66
N HIS A 831 21.33 -44.59 -27.24
CA HIS A 831 20.43 -44.28 -28.36
C HIS A 831 21.15 -44.22 -29.72
N LEU A 832 22.43 -44.56 -29.77
CA LEU A 832 23.27 -44.43 -30.97
C LEU A 832 22.75 -45.27 -32.14
N GLN A 833 22.25 -46.47 -31.86
CA GLN A 833 21.64 -47.34 -32.87
C GLN A 833 20.38 -46.71 -33.49
N LYS A 834 19.50 -46.12 -32.67
CA LYS A 834 18.30 -45.43 -33.17
C LYS A 834 18.65 -44.17 -33.97
N LEU A 835 19.69 -43.45 -33.55
CA LEU A 835 20.17 -42.26 -34.25
C LEU A 835 20.80 -42.61 -35.61
N SER A 836 21.58 -43.70 -35.65
CA SER A 836 22.16 -44.23 -36.89
C SER A 836 21.07 -44.71 -37.85
N HIS A 837 20.05 -45.41 -37.34
CA HIS A 837 18.87 -45.79 -38.10
C HIS A 837 18.13 -44.58 -38.69
N LEU A 838 17.93 -43.51 -37.90
CA LEU A 838 17.30 -42.29 -38.39
C LEU A 838 18.09 -41.65 -39.53
N VAL A 839 19.42 -41.57 -39.42
CA VAL A 839 20.28 -41.04 -40.49
C VAL A 839 20.21 -41.91 -41.75
N LYS A 840 20.20 -43.24 -41.60
CA LYS A 840 19.95 -44.17 -42.71
C LYS A 840 18.63 -43.88 -43.41
N GLU A 841 17.54 -43.76 -42.65
CA GLU A 841 16.21 -43.48 -43.20
C GLU A 841 16.16 -42.14 -43.93
N LEU A 842 16.77 -41.11 -43.37
CA LEU A 842 16.83 -39.77 -43.98
C LEU A 842 17.69 -39.74 -45.25
N ALA A 843 18.81 -40.46 -45.29
CA ALA A 843 19.68 -40.54 -46.47
C ALA A 843 19.05 -41.38 -47.59
N THR A 844 18.33 -42.44 -47.24
CA THR A 844 17.66 -43.32 -48.21
C THR A 844 16.38 -42.66 -48.77
N ASN A 845 15.65 -41.92 -47.93
CA ASN A 845 14.37 -41.29 -48.27
C ASN A 845 14.47 -39.76 -48.19
N MET A 846 15.29 -39.16 -49.08
CA MET A 846 15.50 -37.72 -49.11
C MET A 846 14.25 -36.95 -49.58
N PRO A 847 13.94 -35.77 -48.98
CA PRO A 847 12.81 -34.95 -49.38
C PRO A 847 12.80 -34.52 -50.85
N GLU A 848 11.61 -34.40 -51.45
CA GLU A 848 11.46 -33.90 -52.82
C GLU A 848 11.73 -32.39 -52.93
N LYS A 849 11.42 -31.63 -51.87
CA LYS A 849 11.65 -30.17 -51.82
C LYS A 849 13.11 -29.85 -51.47
N SER A 850 13.73 -28.97 -52.24
CA SER A 850 15.12 -28.55 -52.06
C SER A 850 15.41 -27.95 -50.68
N SER A 851 14.50 -27.10 -50.17
CA SER A 851 14.61 -26.51 -48.83
C SER A 851 14.62 -27.56 -47.72
N ARG A 852 13.72 -28.55 -47.81
CA ARG A 852 13.66 -29.66 -46.83
C ARG A 852 14.86 -30.60 -46.94
N ARG A 853 15.42 -30.82 -48.13
CA ARG A 853 16.71 -31.53 -48.28
C ARG A 853 17.84 -30.80 -47.57
N ALA A 854 17.88 -29.46 -47.64
CA ALA A 854 18.90 -28.69 -46.94
C ALA A 854 18.77 -28.82 -45.41
N GLU A 855 17.55 -28.83 -44.88
CA GLU A 855 17.27 -29.09 -43.45
C GLU A 855 17.75 -30.49 -43.01
N VAL A 856 17.48 -31.52 -43.81
CA VAL A 856 17.96 -32.89 -43.53
C VAL A 856 19.49 -32.98 -43.57
N ARG A 857 20.15 -32.35 -44.55
CA ARG A 857 21.63 -32.29 -44.59
C ARG A 857 22.21 -31.56 -43.38
N LYS A 858 21.61 -30.43 -43.00
CA LYS A 858 21.98 -29.65 -41.82
C LYS A 858 21.81 -30.48 -40.53
N PHE A 859 20.73 -31.25 -40.42
CA PHE A 859 20.49 -32.17 -39.32
C PHE A 859 21.60 -33.23 -39.24
N CYS A 860 21.85 -33.98 -40.33
CA CYS A 860 22.86 -35.03 -40.35
C CYS A 860 24.26 -34.48 -40.03
N GLY A 861 24.64 -33.33 -40.59
CA GLY A 861 25.92 -32.68 -40.27
C GLY A 861 26.05 -32.31 -38.78
N LYS A 862 24.99 -31.80 -38.14
CA LYS A 862 24.98 -31.53 -36.70
C LYS A 862 25.08 -32.82 -35.88
N VAL A 863 24.38 -33.88 -36.27
CA VAL A 863 24.45 -35.20 -35.62
C VAL A 863 25.88 -35.73 -35.67
N PHE A 864 26.52 -35.72 -36.84
CA PHE A 864 27.91 -36.15 -37.00
C PHE A 864 28.87 -35.36 -36.12
N ARG A 865 28.69 -34.05 -36.02
CA ARG A 865 29.46 -33.20 -35.12
C ARG A 865 29.31 -33.65 -33.66
N TYR A 866 28.07 -33.81 -33.18
CA TYR A 866 27.81 -34.22 -31.78
C TYR A 866 28.31 -35.63 -31.46
N VAL A 867 28.17 -36.57 -32.39
CA VAL A 867 28.71 -37.93 -32.24
C VAL A 867 30.25 -37.90 -32.17
N SER A 868 30.88 -37.05 -32.99
CA SER A 868 32.33 -36.86 -32.97
C SER A 868 32.83 -36.22 -31.67
N THR A 869 32.11 -35.24 -31.11
CA THR A 869 32.45 -34.59 -29.82
C THR A 869 32.56 -35.58 -28.64
N TYR A 870 31.90 -36.74 -28.76
CA TYR A 870 31.90 -37.80 -27.75
C TYR A 870 32.73 -39.03 -28.13
N ASP A 871 33.49 -38.99 -29.23
CA ASP A 871 34.29 -40.10 -29.74
C ASP A 871 33.45 -41.36 -30.04
N LEU A 872 32.20 -41.18 -30.47
CA LEU A 872 31.27 -42.28 -30.76
C LEU A 872 31.19 -42.63 -32.25
N THR A 873 32.01 -41.98 -33.10
CA THR A 873 32.02 -42.13 -34.57
C THR A 873 32.11 -43.58 -35.01
N LYS A 874 33.10 -44.33 -34.49
CA LYS A 874 33.28 -45.75 -34.83
C LYS A 874 32.09 -46.64 -34.48
N SER A 875 31.47 -46.36 -33.33
CA SER A 875 30.28 -47.10 -32.89
C SER A 875 29.07 -46.74 -33.75
N PHE A 876 28.95 -45.48 -34.18
CA PHE A 876 27.84 -45.01 -35.01
C PHE A 876 27.89 -45.61 -36.42
N VAL A 877 29.08 -45.61 -37.05
CA VAL A 877 29.29 -46.17 -38.40
C VAL A 877 29.02 -47.67 -38.40
N LYS A 878 29.43 -48.40 -37.35
CA LYS A 878 29.15 -49.84 -37.21
C LYS A 878 27.66 -50.21 -37.28
N TYR A 879 26.75 -49.28 -36.91
CA TYR A 879 25.31 -49.51 -36.98
C TYR A 879 24.69 -49.17 -38.35
N LEU A 880 25.45 -48.58 -39.27
CA LEU A 880 25.01 -48.36 -40.66
C LEU A 880 25.27 -49.61 -41.49
N THR A 881 24.31 -50.00 -42.33
CA THR A 881 24.53 -51.07 -43.32
C THR A 881 25.32 -50.53 -44.52
N PRO A 882 26.03 -51.37 -45.30
CA PRO A 882 26.81 -50.91 -46.45
C PRO A 882 25.99 -50.08 -47.46
N GLU A 883 24.71 -50.41 -47.64
CA GLU A 883 23.79 -49.64 -48.49
C GLU A 883 23.48 -48.26 -47.90
N ALA A 884 23.39 -48.16 -46.58
CA ALA A 884 23.16 -46.90 -45.88
C ALA A 884 24.40 -45.99 -45.92
N GLU A 885 25.60 -46.57 -45.87
CA GLU A 885 26.84 -45.82 -46.07
C GLU A 885 26.91 -45.24 -47.48
N ALA A 886 26.61 -46.05 -48.51
CA ALA A 886 26.57 -45.58 -49.89
C ALA A 886 25.52 -44.46 -50.10
N ALA A 887 24.35 -44.58 -49.47
CA ALA A 887 23.33 -43.53 -49.48
C ALA A 887 23.80 -42.25 -48.79
N CYS A 888 24.50 -42.36 -47.65
CA CYS A 888 25.09 -41.21 -46.96
C CYS A 888 26.19 -40.54 -47.80
N GLU A 889 27.07 -41.31 -48.44
CA GLU A 889 28.13 -40.80 -49.33
C GLU A 889 27.53 -40.06 -50.54
N SER A 890 26.48 -40.62 -51.15
CA SER A 890 25.80 -40.00 -52.30
C SER A 890 25.02 -38.73 -51.93
N GLN A 891 24.25 -38.74 -50.83
CA GLN A 891 23.30 -37.67 -50.51
C GLN A 891 23.85 -36.58 -49.59
N LEU A 892 24.80 -36.92 -48.71
CA LEU A 892 25.42 -36.00 -47.75
C LEU A 892 26.84 -35.58 -48.17
N GLY A 893 27.48 -36.32 -49.09
CA GLY A 893 28.76 -35.95 -49.70
C GLY A 893 29.88 -35.74 -48.69
N GLU A 894 30.54 -34.58 -48.78
CA GLU A 894 31.69 -34.23 -47.92
C GLU A 894 31.37 -34.26 -46.42
N LEU A 895 30.13 -33.99 -46.01
CA LEU A 895 29.74 -34.02 -44.59
C LEU A 895 29.94 -35.41 -43.98
N TYR A 896 29.59 -36.46 -44.71
CA TYR A 896 29.76 -37.84 -44.25
C TYR A 896 31.20 -38.32 -44.43
N LEU A 897 31.85 -37.97 -45.54
CA LEU A 897 33.26 -38.33 -45.78
C LEU A 897 34.19 -37.73 -44.72
N ASN A 898 33.98 -36.48 -44.31
CA ASN A 898 34.76 -35.85 -43.25
C ASN A 898 34.49 -36.47 -41.89
N PHE A 899 33.24 -36.85 -41.60
CA PHE A 899 32.88 -37.58 -40.38
C PHE A 899 33.55 -38.96 -40.31
N LYS A 900 33.57 -39.71 -41.42
CA LYS A 900 34.22 -41.02 -41.54
C LYS A 900 35.75 -40.92 -41.49
N LYS A 901 36.35 -39.83 -41.98
CA LYS A 901 37.82 -39.59 -41.91
C LYS A 901 38.35 -39.42 -40.47
N VAL A 902 37.50 -39.03 -39.51
CA VAL A 902 37.87 -39.00 -38.08
C VAL A 902 38.20 -40.42 -37.55
N GLU A 903 37.91 -41.48 -38.31
CA GLU A 903 38.30 -42.87 -38.00
C GLU A 903 39.74 -43.26 -38.40
N ARG A 904 40.48 -42.44 -39.16
CA ARG A 904 41.86 -42.76 -39.59
C ARG A 904 42.94 -42.19 -38.69
#